data_AF-A0A9D7A2N0-F1
#
_entry.id   AF-A0A9D7A2N0-F1
#
_cell.length_a   1.000
_cell.length_b   1.000
_cell.length_c   1.000
_cell.angle_alpha   90.00
_cell.angle_beta   90.00
_cell.angle_gamma   90.00
#
_symmetry.space_group_name_H-M   'P 1'
#
loop_
_entity.id
_entity.type
_entity.pdbx_description
1 polymer ?
#
loop_
_entity_poly.entity_id
_entity_poly.type
_entity_poly.pdbx_seq_one_letter_code
_entity_poly.pdbx_strand_id
1 'polypeptide(L)'
;MNYPQTFLVLFFLLVLGAGLLLAPAPVEAFQPPPPGFRLNAEGDEWIRINPNQVEPRPRAPAGQSAQNENRAPVSAVPAPRDADAPLAIALDRARNAGPQAVRDFVARQPNRNHPLLQAALLDAQNDLQSRTPRAPTANQISRNAGPCAYATIQDAVTAAVNGDTIRVAAGYYTETVDVTAGKIITIEGGYDATCTTLNLSLTRVHGNNTGSVVDVSGASVLALRNLHIVGGNSFGAGVDVLGSSRVTLVNTDVYSNTGSNGGGFYIGSGSVVTYSADSDIYTNTATTGAGAIVYGQLFGFDSSSDVYQNAATIDGGGIAVMGGTAKLDNADVVANSATNRGGGFFVSGGGIITLTNSVFVGETAPCCQSASYGGGIYADASQIFLQGAATSVLNNTATNDGGGIYLTNASRLIVTGGNLGYDTSASAGNDATLGAGLYAISSTVEFTGRIINNIATNSGGGVYATNSAITMTNTTIGGTGANQHNQIGASGLNGAGMYLFNNTHATFTNTVIVSNTLSNPSTGYGGGMYIRQGSVVTMTNSRVEQHFLPAASDGRGAGMYLYDATVTLSNTQVLSNTTNNLAGGARMFGTSVLNILGGSSFINNKALGGVGGAIAATNASDINAANATFQYNSSSSHGGAIYMDAGTLDFDGTWDIRYNTAIGNGGAIAVTGTADADLRVTGGPGESFLAVNSASGSGGALYVTNADTVQLYAASGYRLNLSTNSAGGDGGAIYANGGALFDVYGMIHATSNSAVGNGGVFYLGNGSRVWMDDYFDTAPQLWVNTAANGGAIYASNSPRVECDGVEFGFTSDGNKATGGSGGAIYLSGSTLAADNCTFRNNQAQAGNGGAIAAYTSTLTIDVDYAAPTSAPTRAEERARINVPLATACDPALKQCNSLYSNTAISSTASNGNGGAIYTSVSTLTVNSAYLHRNTAVRGGAIYQEGVGALGNISNTLIYSNTSLVSFGAGIRNAGGAITMTHATIANNVGGAGYSPGAAQSYIYNTIIWGNSVGAFGALTTTSCNIDQAGIAGSATNPLFIAPGAGENYRLPPGSPAVDACATGLSTDLVNRLRPKGARFDMGAFEAEFKIFHLPLILR
;
A
#
# COMPACT_ATOMS: atom_id res chain seq x y z
N MET A 1 -41.18 -28.48 9.71
CA MET A 1 -42.01 -28.91 8.56
C MET A 1 -41.12 -28.98 7.33
N ASN A 2 -41.10 -30.14 6.68
CA ASN A 2 -40.66 -30.54 5.33
C ASN A 2 -39.44 -29.88 4.64
N TYR A 3 -38.39 -30.69 4.50
CA TYR A 3 -37.29 -30.67 3.49
C TYR A 3 -37.79 -31.09 2.09
N PRO A 4 -36.95 -31.14 1.00
CA PRO A 4 -35.54 -30.73 0.79
C PRO A 4 -35.34 -29.90 -0.51
N GLN A 5 -34.10 -29.57 -0.90
CA GLN A 5 -33.55 -29.78 -2.27
C GLN A 5 -32.08 -29.30 -2.37
N THR A 6 -31.40 -29.84 -3.38
CA THR A 6 -29.98 -30.17 -3.49
C THR A 6 -29.19 -29.13 -4.31
N PHE A 7 -27.86 -29.14 -4.17
CA PHE A 7 -26.87 -28.38 -4.95
C PHE A 7 -26.97 -28.54 -6.48
N LEU A 8 -26.74 -27.46 -7.23
CA LEU A 8 -25.99 -27.49 -8.50
C LEU A 8 -25.34 -26.12 -8.81
N VAL A 9 -24.07 -26.16 -9.19
CA VAL A 9 -23.21 -25.04 -9.61
C VAL A 9 -23.49 -24.68 -11.07
N LEU A 10 -23.60 -23.38 -11.43
CA LEU A 10 -23.15 -22.85 -12.72
C LEU A 10 -22.93 -21.32 -12.71
N PHE A 11 -21.94 -20.90 -13.49
CA PHE A 11 -21.30 -19.59 -13.63
C PHE A 11 -22.17 -18.49 -14.32
N PHE A 12 -21.96 -17.24 -13.86
CA PHE A 12 -21.89 -15.92 -14.55
C PHE A 12 -23.02 -15.33 -15.45
N LEU A 13 -23.13 -14.00 -15.33
CA LEU A 13 -23.85 -12.97 -16.13
C LEU A 13 -25.38 -12.81 -15.92
N LEU A 14 -25.80 -11.79 -15.14
CA LEU A 14 -26.44 -10.57 -15.67
C LEU A 14 -26.71 -9.51 -14.58
N VAL A 15 -26.19 -8.32 -14.86
CA VAL A 15 -26.72 -6.95 -14.68
C VAL A 15 -28.17 -6.77 -14.17
N LEU A 16 -28.30 -5.72 -13.34
CA LEU A 16 -29.46 -4.86 -12.99
C LEU A 16 -30.42 -5.29 -11.86
N GLY A 17 -30.42 -4.47 -10.79
CA GLY A 17 -31.65 -4.00 -10.16
C GLY A 17 -31.70 -4.02 -8.64
N ALA A 18 -31.24 -2.95 -7.98
CA ALA A 18 -31.86 -2.42 -6.76
C ALA A 18 -31.36 -1.00 -6.50
N GLY A 19 -32.24 -0.03 -6.77
CA GLY A 19 -31.99 1.37 -6.47
C GLY A 19 -32.06 1.65 -4.97
N LEU A 20 -31.15 2.49 -4.51
CA LEU A 20 -31.33 3.32 -3.32
C LEU A 20 -31.31 4.78 -3.76
N LEU A 21 -32.33 5.49 -3.27
CA LEU A 21 -32.68 6.87 -3.59
C LEU A 21 -31.56 7.85 -3.24
N LEU A 22 -31.04 8.54 -4.25
CA LEU A 22 -30.36 9.83 -4.11
C LEU A 22 -31.30 10.90 -4.67
N ALA A 23 -31.47 11.97 -3.89
CA ALA A 23 -32.21 13.16 -4.29
C ALA A 23 -31.57 13.78 -5.54
N PRO A 24 -32.35 14.37 -6.46
CA PRO A 24 -31.79 15.02 -7.64
C PRO A 24 -30.98 16.24 -7.21
N ALA A 25 -29.74 16.29 -7.67
CA ALA A 25 -28.91 17.49 -7.61
C ALA A 25 -29.66 18.67 -8.27
N PRO A 26 -29.55 19.90 -7.71
CA PRO A 26 -30.17 21.06 -8.31
C PRO A 26 -29.57 21.29 -9.70
N VAL A 27 -30.44 21.41 -10.69
CA VAL A 27 -30.10 21.88 -12.04
C VAL A 27 -29.46 23.26 -11.89
N GLU A 28 -28.16 23.35 -12.13
CA GLU A 28 -27.45 24.61 -12.22
C GLU A 28 -28.08 25.43 -13.35
N ALA A 29 -28.72 26.53 -12.96
CA ALA A 29 -29.12 27.57 -13.90
C ALA A 29 -27.85 28.12 -14.55
N PHE A 30 -27.76 28.02 -15.88
CA PHE A 30 -26.72 28.65 -16.70
C PHE A 30 -26.52 30.10 -16.24
N GLN A 31 -25.33 30.39 -15.70
CA GLN A 31 -24.94 31.76 -15.44
C GLN A 31 -24.90 32.54 -16.77
N PRO A 32 -25.30 33.83 -16.77
CA PRO A 32 -25.16 34.64 -17.97
C PRO A 32 -23.67 34.71 -18.39
N PRO A 33 -23.37 34.75 -19.70
CA PRO A 33 -22.01 34.73 -20.23
C PRO A 33 -21.08 35.77 -19.59
N PRO A 34 -19.80 35.45 -19.35
CA PRO A 34 -18.77 36.45 -19.12
C PRO A 34 -18.75 37.47 -20.29
N PRO A 35 -18.63 38.79 -20.04
CA PRO A 35 -18.55 39.79 -21.11
C PRO A 35 -17.43 39.45 -22.11
N GLY A 36 -17.77 39.31 -23.39
CA GLY A 36 -16.80 39.01 -24.45
C GLY A 36 -16.63 37.53 -24.78
N PHE A 37 -17.55 36.65 -24.40
CA PHE A 37 -17.54 35.22 -24.76
C PHE A 37 -18.91 34.74 -25.30
N ARG A 38 -18.92 33.75 -26.19
CA ARG A 38 -20.10 33.01 -26.67
C ARG A 38 -19.83 31.50 -26.58
N LEU A 39 -20.85 30.66 -26.61
CA LEU A 39 -20.65 29.21 -26.74
C LEU A 39 -20.16 28.85 -28.16
N ASN A 40 -19.34 27.80 -28.29
CA ASN A 40 -18.93 27.20 -29.56
C ASN A 40 -20.13 26.54 -30.29
N ALA A 41 -19.90 25.97 -31.47
CA ALA A 41 -20.97 25.41 -32.28
C ALA A 41 -21.61 24.15 -31.64
N GLU A 42 -20.86 23.42 -30.81
CA GLU A 42 -21.32 22.26 -30.07
C GLU A 42 -22.00 22.59 -28.72
N GLY A 43 -21.88 23.82 -28.20
CA GLY A 43 -22.60 24.29 -27.01
C GLY A 43 -21.96 23.93 -25.66
N ASP A 44 -20.70 23.51 -25.65
CA ASP A 44 -19.97 22.99 -24.48
C ASP A 44 -18.75 23.84 -24.04
N GLU A 45 -18.29 24.80 -24.85
CA GLU A 45 -17.18 25.70 -24.48
C GLU A 45 -17.46 27.18 -24.74
N TRP A 46 -17.00 28.05 -23.82
CA TRP A 46 -17.01 29.51 -24.00
C TRP A 46 -15.82 29.98 -24.85
N ILE A 47 -16.09 30.43 -26.07
CA ILE A 47 -15.12 31.00 -27.02
C ILE A 47 -15.16 32.55 -27.00
N ARG A 48 -13.98 33.18 -27.06
CA ARG A 48 -13.85 34.66 -27.08
C ARG A 48 -14.58 35.27 -28.28
N ILE A 49 -15.35 36.32 -28.02
CA ILE A 49 -15.82 37.28 -29.02
C ILE A 49 -14.64 38.22 -29.27
N ASN A 50 -14.06 38.13 -30.46
CA ASN A 50 -12.86 38.87 -30.85
C ASN A 50 -13.13 40.39 -30.91
N PRO A 51 -12.59 41.25 -30.01
CA PRO A 51 -12.98 42.66 -29.96
C PRO A 51 -12.20 43.61 -30.87
N ASN A 52 -11.12 43.19 -31.54
CA ASN A 52 -10.27 44.11 -32.31
C ASN A 52 -10.06 43.66 -33.76
N GLN A 53 -10.89 44.24 -34.64
CA GLN A 53 -10.47 44.72 -35.95
C GLN A 53 -9.47 45.88 -35.78
N VAL A 54 -8.27 45.59 -35.27
CA VAL A 54 -7.05 46.37 -35.48
C VAL A 54 -5.93 45.35 -35.48
N GLU A 55 -5.32 45.13 -36.65
CA GLU A 55 -4.34 44.07 -36.92
C GLU A 55 -3.07 44.19 -36.05
N PRO A 56 -2.71 43.16 -35.26
CA PRO A 56 -1.33 42.79 -35.02
C PRO A 56 -0.78 42.05 -36.26
N ARG A 57 0.51 42.22 -36.55
CA ARG A 57 1.18 41.62 -37.72
C ARG A 57 0.96 40.09 -37.76
N PRO A 58 0.84 39.49 -38.96
CA PRO A 58 0.70 38.05 -39.09
C PRO A 58 1.97 37.33 -38.59
N ARG A 59 1.84 36.54 -37.53
CA ARG A 59 2.78 35.48 -37.17
C ARG A 59 2.95 34.56 -38.38
N ALA A 60 4.20 34.18 -38.70
CA ALA A 60 4.42 33.00 -39.54
C ALA A 60 3.91 31.77 -38.77
N PRO A 61 2.88 31.04 -39.25
CA PRO A 61 2.36 29.89 -38.51
C PRO A 61 3.31 28.69 -38.69
N ALA A 62 3.73 28.09 -37.57
CA ALA A 62 4.16 26.71 -37.54
C ALA A 62 2.93 25.81 -37.77
N GLY A 63 3.08 24.79 -38.62
CA GLY A 63 1.97 24.10 -39.28
C GLY A 63 0.92 23.47 -38.36
N GLN A 64 -0.35 23.81 -38.63
CA GLN A 64 -1.49 22.94 -38.36
C GLN A 64 -2.41 22.96 -39.59
N SER A 65 -2.75 21.77 -40.07
CA SER A 65 -3.63 21.51 -41.20
C SER A 65 -5.10 21.73 -40.83
N ALA A 66 -5.85 22.47 -41.65
CA ALA A 66 -7.31 22.35 -41.73
C ALA A 66 -7.78 22.63 -43.17
N GLN A 67 -8.70 21.78 -43.63
CA GLN A 67 -9.27 21.71 -44.98
C GLN A 67 -10.38 22.76 -45.19
N ASN A 68 -10.35 23.51 -46.30
CA ASN A 68 -11.36 23.52 -47.39
C ASN A 68 -11.39 24.82 -48.24
N GLU A 69 -11.27 24.59 -49.56
CA GLU A 69 -11.93 25.23 -50.72
C GLU A 69 -11.75 26.72 -51.06
N ASN A 70 -10.85 27.03 -52.02
CA ASN A 70 -11.17 27.35 -53.43
C ASN A 70 -10.01 28.08 -54.15
N ARG A 71 -9.13 27.34 -54.84
CA ARG A 71 -8.37 27.81 -56.02
C ARG A 71 -7.76 26.62 -56.79
N ALA A 72 -7.77 26.71 -58.12
CA ALA A 72 -7.37 25.70 -59.10
C ALA A 72 -5.87 25.29 -59.01
N PRO A 73 -5.48 24.12 -59.54
CA PRO A 73 -4.30 23.37 -59.09
C PRO A 73 -3.00 23.88 -59.71
N VAL A 74 -1.98 24.05 -58.87
CA VAL A 74 -0.57 24.13 -59.28
C VAL A 74 0.16 22.94 -58.63
N SER A 75 0.91 22.22 -59.46
CA SER A 75 1.61 20.95 -59.18
C SER A 75 2.20 20.83 -57.76
N ALA A 76 1.83 19.73 -57.08
CA ALA A 76 2.39 19.33 -55.80
C ALA A 76 3.92 19.12 -55.88
N VAL A 77 4.65 19.69 -54.94
CA VAL A 77 5.99 19.23 -54.55
C VAL A 77 5.80 18.13 -53.50
N PRO A 78 6.48 16.98 -53.59
CA PRO A 78 6.27 15.88 -52.65
C PRO A 78 6.78 16.23 -51.24
N ALA A 79 6.18 15.60 -50.22
CA ALA A 79 6.67 15.60 -48.83
C ALA A 79 8.13 15.12 -48.75
N PRO A 80 8.95 15.64 -47.80
CA PRO A 80 10.34 15.22 -47.66
C PRO A 80 10.40 13.74 -47.28
N ARG A 81 11.27 13.01 -47.97
CA ARG A 81 11.60 11.60 -47.69
C ARG A 81 12.48 11.56 -46.42
N ASP A 82 12.46 10.44 -45.71
CA ASP A 82 13.25 10.12 -44.50
C ASP A 82 14.79 10.32 -44.61
N ALA A 83 15.31 10.71 -45.78
CA ALA A 83 16.72 10.97 -46.02
C ALA A 83 17.19 12.40 -45.64
N ASP A 84 16.29 13.36 -45.42
CA ASP A 84 16.64 14.78 -45.21
C ASP A 84 16.64 15.24 -43.74
N ALA A 85 16.17 14.41 -42.80
CA ALA A 85 16.08 14.74 -41.37
C ALA A 85 17.42 15.13 -40.71
N PRO A 86 18.56 14.46 -41.00
CA PRO A 86 19.85 14.84 -40.43
C PRO A 86 20.35 16.21 -40.93
N LEU A 87 20.07 16.55 -42.20
CA LEU A 87 20.45 17.81 -42.81
C LEU A 87 19.61 18.97 -42.26
N ALA A 88 18.31 18.75 -42.03
CA ALA A 88 17.42 19.73 -41.41
C ALA A 88 17.83 20.06 -39.96
N ILE A 89 18.14 19.05 -39.14
CA ILE A 89 18.61 19.23 -37.76
C ILE A 89 19.95 19.99 -37.71
N ALA A 90 20.86 19.70 -38.64
CA ALA A 90 22.15 20.38 -38.71
C ALA A 90 22.03 21.83 -39.23
N LEU A 91 21.09 22.08 -40.15
CA LEU A 91 20.76 23.43 -40.64
C LEU A 91 20.10 24.28 -39.54
N ASP A 92 19.24 23.71 -38.71
CA ASP A 92 18.65 24.41 -37.57
C ASP A 92 19.71 24.78 -36.52
N ARG A 93 20.68 23.89 -36.26
CA ARG A 93 21.85 24.26 -35.42
C ARG A 93 22.63 25.44 -36.00
N ALA A 94 22.77 25.51 -37.32
CA ALA A 94 23.44 26.63 -37.97
C ALA A 94 22.60 27.92 -37.91
N ARG A 95 21.27 27.83 -38.03
CA ARG A 95 20.35 28.97 -37.84
C ARG A 95 20.41 29.53 -36.43
N ASN A 96 20.48 28.65 -35.42
CA ASN A 96 20.64 29.03 -34.03
C ASN A 96 21.99 29.70 -33.72
N ALA A 97 23.03 29.42 -34.53
CA ALA A 97 24.34 30.06 -34.42
C ALA A 97 24.46 31.38 -35.22
N GLY A 98 23.36 31.87 -35.82
CA GLY A 98 23.28 33.16 -36.52
C GLY A 98 23.52 33.08 -38.04
N PRO A 99 23.23 34.17 -38.78
CA PRO A 99 23.25 34.16 -40.25
C PRO A 99 24.63 33.87 -40.83
N GLN A 100 25.71 34.25 -40.14
CA GLN A 100 27.08 33.92 -40.57
C GLN A 100 27.36 32.41 -40.47
N ALA A 101 26.89 31.76 -39.40
CA ALA A 101 26.99 30.32 -39.23
C ALA A 101 26.14 29.56 -40.26
N VAL A 102 24.96 30.08 -40.62
CA VAL A 102 24.16 29.55 -41.74
C VAL A 102 24.94 29.63 -43.06
N ARG A 103 25.57 30.78 -43.36
CA ARG A 103 26.40 30.89 -44.58
C ARG A 103 27.56 29.89 -44.57
N ASP A 104 28.26 29.75 -43.45
CA ASP A 104 29.42 28.88 -43.31
C ASP A 104 29.03 27.40 -43.30
N PHE A 105 27.85 27.07 -42.79
CA PHE A 105 27.26 25.74 -42.82
C PHE A 105 26.89 25.35 -44.25
N VAL A 106 26.16 26.21 -44.96
CA VAL A 106 25.78 25.98 -46.37
C VAL A 106 27.03 25.86 -47.25
N ALA A 107 28.08 26.64 -46.97
CA ALA A 107 29.37 26.53 -47.65
C ALA A 107 30.10 25.20 -47.37
N ARG A 108 29.83 24.51 -46.26
CA ARG A 108 30.47 23.22 -45.92
C ARG A 108 29.70 21.99 -46.43
N GLN A 109 28.46 22.15 -46.91
CA GLN A 109 27.67 21.02 -47.39
C GLN A 109 28.09 20.56 -48.81
N PRO A 110 28.14 19.24 -49.07
CA PRO A 110 28.49 18.70 -50.39
C PRO A 110 27.40 18.92 -51.44
N ASN A 111 26.16 19.22 -51.06
CA ASN A 111 25.03 19.43 -51.97
C ASN A 111 24.39 20.83 -51.80
N ARG A 112 25.16 21.90 -52.08
CA ARG A 112 24.79 23.31 -51.81
C ARG A 112 23.54 23.81 -52.55
N ASN A 113 23.08 23.11 -53.58
CA ASN A 113 21.89 23.46 -54.36
C ASN A 113 20.59 22.88 -53.77
N HIS A 114 20.66 22.23 -52.59
CA HIS A 114 19.47 21.74 -51.91
C HIS A 114 18.51 22.91 -51.60
N PRO A 115 17.20 22.81 -51.92
CA PRO A 115 16.25 23.92 -51.77
C PRO A 115 16.21 24.54 -50.36
N LEU A 116 16.30 23.70 -49.32
CA LEU A 116 16.36 24.17 -47.92
C LEU A 116 17.63 24.98 -47.60
N LEU A 117 18.78 24.59 -48.17
CA LEU A 117 20.05 25.31 -47.96
C LEU A 117 20.08 26.63 -48.73
N GLN A 118 19.50 26.67 -49.93
CA GLN A 118 19.38 27.87 -50.75
C GLN A 118 18.46 28.91 -50.11
N ALA A 119 17.30 28.50 -49.58
CA ALA A 119 16.40 29.40 -48.86
C ALA A 119 17.05 29.95 -47.59
N ALA A 120 17.68 29.09 -46.79
CA ALA A 120 18.37 29.52 -45.56
C ALA A 120 19.59 30.42 -45.84
N LEU A 121 20.34 30.14 -46.92
CA LEU A 121 21.46 30.99 -47.34
C LEU A 121 20.99 32.37 -47.78
N LEU A 122 19.87 32.45 -48.51
CA LEU A 122 19.30 33.71 -48.97
C LEU A 122 18.80 34.56 -47.80
N ASP A 123 18.08 33.96 -46.84
CA ASP A 123 17.66 34.65 -45.62
C ASP A 123 18.85 35.15 -44.80
N ALA A 124 19.87 34.30 -44.63
CA ALA A 124 21.10 34.66 -43.94
C ALA A 124 21.88 35.78 -44.67
N GLN A 125 21.87 35.77 -46.01
CA GLN A 125 22.47 36.81 -46.83
C GLN A 125 21.70 38.14 -46.72
N ASN A 126 20.37 38.09 -46.68
CA ASN A 126 19.52 39.26 -46.48
C ASN A 126 19.70 39.85 -45.07
N ASP A 127 19.79 39.01 -44.04
CA ASP A 127 20.11 39.45 -42.68
C ASP A 127 21.51 40.09 -42.63
N LEU A 128 22.53 39.45 -43.22
CA LEU A 128 23.89 40.02 -43.31
C LEU A 128 23.98 41.30 -44.15
N GLN A 129 23.14 41.47 -45.18
CA GLN A 129 23.03 42.72 -45.95
C GLN A 129 22.32 43.82 -45.17
N SER A 130 21.34 43.49 -44.32
CA SER A 130 20.71 44.46 -43.41
C SER A 130 21.67 44.97 -42.31
N ARG A 131 22.79 44.26 -42.10
CA ARG A 131 23.86 44.59 -41.14
C ARG A 131 24.98 45.46 -41.74
N THR A 132 24.94 45.83 -43.03
CA THR A 132 25.85 46.85 -43.58
C THR A 132 25.32 48.26 -43.29
N PRO A 133 26.01 49.07 -42.47
CA PRO A 133 25.45 50.28 -41.87
C PRO A 133 25.43 51.47 -42.83
N ARG A 134 24.38 52.29 -42.77
CA ARG A 134 24.47 53.72 -43.05
C ARG A 134 23.59 54.47 -42.06
N ALA A 135 24.21 55.19 -41.13
CA ALA A 135 23.50 56.15 -40.30
C ALA A 135 22.74 57.14 -41.20
N PRO A 136 21.52 57.55 -40.84
CA PRO A 136 20.79 58.56 -41.59
C PRO A 136 21.63 59.84 -41.67
N THR A 137 21.83 60.38 -42.87
CA THR A 137 22.61 61.63 -43.07
C THR A 137 21.82 62.90 -42.70
N ALA A 138 20.61 62.75 -42.15
CA ALA A 138 19.73 63.83 -41.74
C ALA A 138 19.28 63.61 -40.29
N ASN A 139 18.98 64.69 -39.57
CA ASN A 139 18.40 64.60 -38.23
C ASN A 139 17.09 63.80 -38.29
N GLN A 140 16.99 62.74 -37.49
CA GLN A 140 15.86 61.79 -37.51
C GLN A 140 15.28 61.54 -36.11
N ILE A 141 15.63 62.41 -35.16
CA ILE A 141 15.24 62.29 -33.77
C ILE A 141 14.72 63.63 -33.29
N SER A 142 13.60 63.63 -32.59
CA SER A 142 13.00 64.83 -32.01
C SER A 142 12.72 64.68 -30.52
N ARG A 143 12.60 65.83 -29.85
CA ARG A 143 12.10 65.93 -28.48
C ARG A 143 10.64 66.33 -28.55
N ASN A 144 9.76 65.52 -27.97
CA ASN A 144 8.30 65.61 -28.05
C ASN A 144 7.83 65.72 -29.51
N ALA A 145 6.73 66.41 -29.79
CA ALA A 145 6.22 66.64 -31.15
C ALA A 145 7.00 67.71 -31.95
N GLY A 146 8.29 67.90 -31.67
CA GLY A 146 9.15 68.84 -32.38
C GLY A 146 9.69 68.29 -33.72
N PRO A 147 10.34 69.13 -34.54
CA PRO A 147 11.01 68.68 -35.76
C PRO A 147 12.17 67.72 -35.41
N CYS A 148 12.53 66.82 -36.33
CA CYS A 148 13.73 66.01 -36.17
C CYS A 148 14.98 66.92 -36.12
N ALA A 149 15.49 67.18 -34.93
CA ALA A 149 16.52 68.17 -34.64
C ALA A 149 17.85 67.55 -34.22
N TYR A 150 17.85 66.27 -33.86
CA TYR A 150 19.01 65.57 -33.33
C TYR A 150 19.46 64.47 -34.30
N ALA A 151 20.78 64.28 -34.38
CA ALA A 151 21.42 63.25 -35.21
C ALA A 151 21.66 61.94 -34.45
N THR A 152 21.75 62.00 -33.12
CA THR A 152 21.92 60.85 -32.22
C THR A 152 20.86 60.85 -31.13
N ILE A 153 20.52 59.67 -30.60
CA ILE A 153 19.60 59.53 -29.47
C ILE A 153 20.26 60.16 -28.24
N GLN A 154 21.57 60.01 -28.07
CA GLN A 154 22.31 60.61 -26.95
C GLN A 154 22.19 62.15 -26.91
N ASP A 155 22.27 62.84 -28.04
CA ASP A 155 22.11 64.30 -28.08
C ASP A 155 20.70 64.72 -27.64
N ALA A 156 19.67 63.99 -28.11
CA ALA A 156 18.29 64.22 -27.74
C ALA A 156 18.05 63.94 -26.25
N VAL A 157 18.61 62.85 -25.72
CA VAL A 157 18.60 62.51 -24.28
C VAL A 157 19.30 63.60 -23.48
N THR A 158 20.45 64.10 -23.93
CA THR A 158 21.20 65.17 -23.25
C THR A 158 20.36 66.44 -23.13
N ALA A 159 19.62 66.80 -24.18
CA ALA A 159 18.73 67.95 -24.23
C ALA A 159 17.36 67.75 -23.54
N ALA A 160 17.02 66.52 -23.15
CA ALA A 160 15.74 66.18 -22.53
C ALA A 160 15.62 66.69 -21.09
N VAL A 161 14.43 67.13 -20.72
CA VAL A 161 14.02 67.38 -19.33
C VAL A 161 13.00 66.34 -18.88
N ASN A 162 12.74 66.27 -17.57
CA ASN A 162 11.81 65.30 -17.01
C ASN A 162 10.39 65.46 -17.61
N GLY A 163 9.82 64.36 -18.09
CA GLY A 163 8.54 64.27 -18.78
C GLY A 163 8.63 64.22 -20.31
N ASP A 164 9.81 64.44 -20.90
CA ASP A 164 9.97 64.44 -22.36
C ASP A 164 9.90 63.03 -22.97
N THR A 165 9.36 62.97 -24.19
CA THR A 165 9.44 61.81 -25.09
C THR A 165 10.44 62.10 -26.21
N ILE A 166 11.48 61.30 -26.33
CA ILE A 166 12.40 61.28 -27.47
C ILE A 166 11.78 60.40 -28.56
N ARG A 167 11.36 61.02 -29.67
CA ARG A 167 10.78 60.32 -30.83
C ARG A 167 11.89 59.98 -31.81
N VAL A 168 12.02 58.71 -32.14
CA VAL A 168 13.08 58.18 -33.00
C VAL A 168 12.44 57.64 -34.28
N ALA A 169 12.83 58.19 -35.44
CA ALA A 169 12.36 57.68 -36.72
C ALA A 169 12.84 56.22 -36.93
N ALA A 170 12.12 55.46 -37.74
CA ALA A 170 12.53 54.12 -38.14
C ALA A 170 13.88 54.15 -38.86
N GLY A 171 14.77 53.25 -38.46
CA GLY A 171 16.16 53.28 -38.89
C GLY A 171 17.08 52.43 -38.02
N TYR A 172 18.36 52.45 -38.36
CA TYR A 172 19.42 51.75 -37.66
C TYR A 172 20.38 52.79 -37.06
N TYR A 173 20.43 52.84 -35.73
CA TYR A 173 21.20 53.80 -34.95
C TYR A 173 22.34 53.06 -34.26
N THR A 174 23.57 53.39 -34.64
CA THR A 174 24.77 52.77 -34.04
C THR A 174 25.31 53.68 -32.95
N GLU A 175 24.86 53.48 -31.73
CA GLU A 175 25.22 54.28 -30.56
C GLU A 175 24.97 53.53 -29.25
N THR A 176 25.54 54.06 -28.17
CA THR A 176 25.28 53.68 -26.77
C THR A 176 24.66 54.88 -26.06
N VAL A 177 23.58 54.67 -25.32
CA VAL A 177 22.75 55.75 -24.76
C VAL A 177 22.81 55.77 -23.24
N ASP A 178 23.29 56.88 -22.67
CA ASP A 178 23.41 57.11 -21.23
C ASP A 178 22.25 57.98 -20.70
N VAL A 179 21.43 57.41 -19.81
CA VAL A 179 20.34 58.08 -19.09
C VAL A 179 20.69 58.16 -17.61
N THR A 180 21.27 59.29 -17.22
CA THR A 180 21.80 59.50 -15.85
C THR A 180 21.21 60.74 -15.19
N ALA A 181 21.62 61.01 -13.94
CA ALA A 181 21.28 62.22 -13.18
C ALA A 181 19.78 62.42 -12.89
N GLY A 182 19.04 61.34 -12.64
CA GLY A 182 17.64 61.39 -12.19
C GLY A 182 16.65 61.79 -13.30
N LYS A 183 17.00 61.50 -14.55
CA LYS A 183 16.13 61.80 -15.70
C LYS A 183 14.89 60.93 -15.70
N ILE A 184 13.73 61.52 -15.99
CA ILE A 184 12.44 60.83 -16.12
C ILE A 184 11.96 61.05 -17.56
N ILE A 185 12.22 60.13 -18.48
CA ILE A 185 11.97 60.32 -19.92
C ILE A 185 11.46 59.06 -20.62
N THR A 186 10.91 59.21 -21.82
CA THR A 186 10.56 58.10 -22.72
C THR A 186 11.40 58.17 -23.99
N ILE A 187 11.90 57.04 -24.49
CA ILE A 187 12.46 56.89 -25.84
C ILE A 187 11.52 55.99 -26.63
N GLU A 188 10.98 56.50 -27.74
CA GLU A 188 9.94 55.84 -28.52
C GLU A 188 10.33 55.77 -30.00
N GLY A 189 10.51 54.55 -30.51
CA GLY A 189 10.80 54.25 -31.90
C GLY A 189 9.54 54.15 -32.78
N GLY A 190 9.75 53.89 -34.06
CA GLY A 190 8.70 53.65 -35.03
C GLY A 190 8.04 54.90 -35.61
N TYR A 191 8.71 56.05 -35.55
CA TYR A 191 8.24 57.25 -36.23
C TYR A 191 8.65 57.27 -37.71
N ASP A 192 7.93 58.04 -38.52
CA ASP A 192 8.35 58.42 -39.86
C ASP A 192 9.61 59.30 -39.84
N ALA A 193 10.22 59.52 -41.02
CA ALA A 193 11.44 60.33 -41.18
C ALA A 193 11.27 61.81 -40.76
N THR A 194 10.04 62.25 -40.44
CA THR A 194 9.71 63.59 -39.95
C THR A 194 9.43 63.64 -38.44
N CYS A 195 9.53 62.51 -37.72
CA CYS A 195 9.29 62.41 -36.28
C CYS A 195 7.87 62.80 -35.84
N THR A 196 6.90 62.77 -36.76
CA THR A 196 5.54 63.27 -36.54
C THR A 196 4.51 62.15 -36.42
N THR A 197 4.67 61.09 -37.21
CA THR A 197 3.68 60.01 -37.29
C THR A 197 4.28 58.72 -36.76
N LEU A 198 3.64 58.10 -35.77
CA LEU A 198 3.97 56.76 -35.32
C LEU A 198 3.39 55.74 -36.30
N ASN A 199 4.25 54.98 -36.98
CA ASN A 199 3.87 53.94 -37.93
C ASN A 199 4.43 52.55 -37.58
N LEU A 200 5.09 52.43 -36.43
CA LEU A 200 5.68 51.19 -35.89
C LEU A 200 6.70 50.53 -36.84
N SER A 201 7.28 51.30 -37.75
CA SER A 201 8.40 50.83 -38.56
C SER A 201 9.62 50.58 -37.68
N LEU A 202 10.52 49.72 -38.14
CA LEU A 202 11.58 49.18 -37.30
C LEU A 202 12.62 50.23 -36.88
N THR A 203 12.77 50.46 -35.58
CA THR A 203 13.85 51.28 -35.00
C THR A 203 14.81 50.38 -34.22
N ARG A 204 16.05 50.26 -34.70
CA ARG A 204 17.12 49.47 -34.07
C ARG A 204 18.16 50.40 -33.46
N VAL A 205 18.46 50.21 -32.17
CA VAL A 205 19.60 50.82 -31.47
C VAL A 205 20.65 49.74 -31.28
N HIS A 206 21.84 49.96 -31.83
CA HIS A 206 22.88 48.95 -31.92
C HIS A 206 24.20 49.40 -31.28
N GLY A 207 24.68 48.66 -30.26
CA GLY A 207 25.89 49.01 -29.48
C GLY A 207 27.24 48.79 -30.19
N ASN A 208 27.24 48.36 -31.44
CA ASN A 208 28.44 48.08 -32.26
C ASN A 208 29.41 47.03 -31.64
N ASN A 209 28.86 46.09 -30.88
CA ASN A 209 29.60 45.14 -30.06
C ASN A 209 30.53 45.79 -29.04
N THR A 210 30.13 46.96 -28.50
CA THR A 210 30.86 47.70 -27.47
C THR A 210 29.89 48.27 -26.44
N GLY A 211 30.23 48.17 -25.15
CA GLY A 211 29.45 48.81 -24.09
C GLY A 211 28.02 48.25 -23.95
N SER A 212 27.24 48.88 -23.09
CA SER A 212 25.80 48.63 -22.97
C SER A 212 25.05 49.51 -23.98
N VAL A 213 24.04 48.98 -24.67
CA VAL A 213 23.30 49.78 -25.66
C VAL A 213 22.55 50.93 -24.97
N VAL A 214 22.01 50.68 -23.77
CA VAL A 214 21.40 51.69 -22.91
C VAL A 214 21.93 51.53 -21.47
N ASP A 215 22.53 52.57 -20.91
CA ASP A 215 22.94 52.64 -19.50
C ASP A 215 22.02 53.60 -18.74
N VAL A 216 21.43 53.14 -17.63
CA VAL A 216 20.48 53.89 -16.81
C VAL A 216 20.95 53.94 -15.37
N SER A 217 21.25 55.14 -14.85
CA SER A 217 21.74 55.30 -13.48
C SER A 217 21.24 56.58 -12.79
N GLY A 218 21.55 56.71 -11.50
CA GLY A 218 21.27 57.92 -10.71
C GLY A 218 19.78 58.14 -10.40
N ALA A 219 19.04 57.09 -10.06
CA ALA A 219 17.60 57.09 -9.79
C ALA A 219 16.76 57.60 -10.97
N SER A 220 17.21 57.35 -12.20
CA SER A 220 16.50 57.72 -13.41
C SER A 220 15.30 56.79 -13.66
N VAL A 221 14.28 57.27 -14.39
CA VAL A 221 13.10 56.51 -14.80
C VAL A 221 12.98 56.59 -16.32
N LEU A 222 13.16 55.47 -17.00
CA LEU A 222 13.18 55.40 -18.46
C LEU A 222 12.07 54.48 -18.98
N ALA A 223 11.27 54.97 -19.92
CA ALA A 223 10.41 54.11 -20.73
C ALA A 223 11.02 53.91 -22.12
N LEU A 224 11.18 52.66 -22.56
CA LEU A 224 11.58 52.26 -23.90
C LEU A 224 10.36 51.70 -24.62
N ARG A 225 10.07 52.21 -25.83
CA ARG A 225 8.87 51.82 -26.58
C ARG A 225 9.13 51.62 -28.07
N ASN A 226 8.64 50.53 -28.65
CA ASN A 226 8.74 50.25 -30.09
C ASN A 226 10.20 50.25 -30.59
N LEU A 227 11.10 49.62 -29.84
CA LEU A 227 12.55 49.63 -30.08
C LEU A 227 13.10 48.20 -30.19
N HIS A 228 14.24 48.08 -30.86
CA HIS A 228 15.05 46.87 -30.88
C HIS A 228 16.46 47.22 -30.37
N ILE A 229 16.85 46.63 -29.25
CA ILE A 229 18.10 46.88 -28.52
C ILE A 229 19.05 45.70 -28.77
N VAL A 230 20.13 45.94 -29.51
CA VAL A 230 20.93 44.85 -30.09
C VAL A 230 22.43 45.13 -30.13
N GLY A 231 23.24 44.07 -30.13
CA GLY A 231 24.67 44.15 -30.40
C GLY A 231 25.47 44.95 -29.38
N GLY A 232 25.06 44.99 -28.11
CA GLY A 232 25.90 45.44 -27.02
C GLY A 232 26.94 44.39 -26.61
N ASN A 233 28.01 44.85 -25.96
CA ASN A 233 29.06 43.99 -25.39
C ASN A 233 29.67 44.56 -24.10
N SER A 234 29.05 44.26 -22.94
CA SER A 234 29.43 44.75 -21.61
C SER A 234 28.70 43.98 -20.50
N PHE A 235 28.81 44.40 -19.25
CA PHE A 235 27.81 44.06 -18.23
C PHE A 235 26.48 44.73 -18.59
N GLY A 236 25.38 43.98 -18.58
CA GLY A 236 24.09 44.51 -19.03
C GLY A 236 24.13 44.96 -20.48
N ALA A 237 24.69 44.12 -21.36
CA ALA A 237 25.06 44.50 -22.72
C ALA A 237 23.90 45.13 -23.52
N GLY A 238 22.67 44.65 -23.37
CA GLY A 238 21.48 45.36 -23.86
C GLY A 238 21.19 46.62 -23.05
N VAL A 239 20.69 46.45 -21.82
CA VAL A 239 20.36 47.55 -20.92
C VAL A 239 20.96 47.30 -19.52
N ASP A 240 21.79 48.24 -19.05
CA ASP A 240 22.36 48.26 -17.70
C ASP A 240 21.57 49.24 -16.81
N VAL A 241 21.12 48.80 -15.63
CA VAL A 241 20.23 49.57 -14.75
C VAL A 241 20.77 49.60 -13.33
N LEU A 242 21.35 50.73 -12.96
CA LEU A 242 22.06 50.96 -11.69
C LEU A 242 21.46 52.12 -10.87
N GLY A 243 21.92 52.26 -9.63
CA GLY A 243 21.65 53.44 -8.81
C GLY A 243 20.17 53.65 -8.47
N SER A 244 19.42 52.56 -8.20
CA SER A 244 17.98 52.61 -7.89
C SER A 244 17.12 53.17 -9.03
N SER A 245 17.54 52.96 -10.28
CA SER A 245 16.82 53.42 -11.47
C SER A 245 15.71 52.45 -11.87
N ARG A 246 14.76 52.93 -12.68
CA ARG A 246 13.60 52.15 -13.15
C ARG A 246 13.50 52.19 -14.66
N VAL A 247 13.40 51.03 -15.30
CA VAL A 247 13.20 50.93 -16.75
C VAL A 247 11.90 50.19 -17.05
N THR A 248 11.12 50.68 -18.01
CA THR A 248 9.91 50.02 -18.50
C THR A 248 9.98 49.82 -20.01
N LEU A 249 9.81 48.58 -20.46
CA LEU A 249 9.75 48.18 -21.86
C LEU A 249 8.28 47.94 -22.25
N VAL A 250 7.90 48.49 -23.40
CA VAL A 250 6.60 48.27 -24.03
C VAL A 250 6.86 48.04 -25.51
N ASN A 251 6.48 46.88 -26.05
CA ASN A 251 6.76 46.51 -27.45
C ASN A 251 8.23 46.75 -27.81
N THR A 252 9.15 46.23 -27.00
CA THR A 252 10.59 46.48 -27.14
C THR A 252 11.38 45.20 -26.99
N ASP A 253 12.16 44.87 -28.02
CA ASP A 253 12.96 43.65 -28.07
C ASP A 253 14.40 43.92 -27.62
N VAL A 254 14.94 43.03 -26.79
CA VAL A 254 16.34 43.04 -26.36
C VAL A 254 17.00 41.73 -26.78
N TYR A 255 17.81 41.77 -27.84
CA TYR A 255 18.31 40.55 -28.46
C TYR A 255 19.70 40.63 -29.06
N SER A 256 20.36 39.47 -29.20
CA SER A 256 21.70 39.36 -29.80
C SER A 256 22.74 40.28 -29.14
N ASN A 257 22.65 40.45 -27.82
CA ASN A 257 23.64 41.13 -26.99
C ASN A 257 24.58 40.11 -26.33
N THR A 258 25.83 40.48 -26.08
CA THR A 258 26.85 39.59 -25.53
C THR A 258 27.44 40.17 -24.25
N GLY A 259 27.07 39.66 -23.09
CA GLY A 259 27.59 40.17 -21.81
C GLY A 259 28.54 39.24 -21.09
N SER A 260 29.34 39.76 -20.17
CA SER A 260 29.98 38.90 -19.15
C SER A 260 28.95 38.55 -18.06
N ASN A 261 28.23 39.55 -17.56
CA ASN A 261 27.06 39.37 -16.67
C ASN A 261 25.88 40.17 -17.22
N GLY A 262 24.77 39.51 -17.53
CA GLY A 262 23.62 40.17 -18.13
C GLY A 262 23.82 40.43 -19.63
N GLY A 263 23.40 39.50 -20.49
CA GLY A 263 23.44 39.72 -21.93
C GLY A 263 22.36 40.72 -22.36
N GLY A 264 21.11 40.46 -22.01
CA GLY A 264 20.02 41.43 -22.19
C GLY A 264 20.05 42.51 -21.11
N PHE A 265 19.97 42.13 -19.84
CA PHE A 265 19.86 43.06 -18.71
C PHE A 265 20.89 42.85 -17.60
N TYR A 266 21.38 43.95 -17.03
CA TYR A 266 21.96 43.98 -15.68
C TYR A 266 21.11 44.88 -14.78
N ILE A 267 20.59 44.33 -13.68
CA ILE A 267 19.71 45.05 -12.75
C ILE A 267 20.39 45.12 -11.38
N GLY A 268 21.00 46.26 -11.09
CA GLY A 268 21.67 46.51 -9.82
C GLY A 268 20.70 46.58 -8.63
N SER A 269 21.25 46.52 -7.41
CA SER A 269 20.46 46.61 -6.18
C SER A 269 19.64 47.90 -6.12
N GLY A 270 18.36 47.76 -5.74
CA GLY A 270 17.39 48.87 -5.69
C GLY A 270 16.81 49.28 -7.04
N SER A 271 17.38 48.80 -8.16
CA SER A 271 16.87 49.08 -9.51
C SER A 271 15.72 48.15 -9.88
N VAL A 272 14.89 48.57 -10.83
CA VAL A 272 13.72 47.81 -11.30
C VAL A 272 13.63 47.83 -12.82
N VAL A 273 13.41 46.67 -13.43
CA VAL A 273 13.03 46.55 -14.84
C VAL A 273 11.65 45.94 -14.93
N THR A 274 10.80 46.50 -15.79
CA THR A 274 9.49 45.95 -16.14
C THR A 274 9.39 45.81 -17.65
N TYR A 275 8.95 44.67 -18.15
CA TYR A 275 8.72 44.44 -19.57
C TYR A 275 7.31 43.88 -19.80
N SER A 276 6.67 44.32 -20.88
CA SER A 276 5.27 44.02 -21.21
C SER A 276 4.95 44.38 -22.66
N ALA A 277 3.74 44.03 -23.09
CA ALA A 277 3.13 44.38 -24.36
C ALA A 277 4.03 44.03 -25.55
N ASP A 278 4.33 42.75 -25.74
CA ASP A 278 5.16 42.23 -26.84
C ASP A 278 6.63 42.66 -26.70
N SER A 279 7.18 42.59 -25.48
CA SER A 279 8.60 42.88 -25.23
C SER A 279 9.39 41.60 -24.99
N ASP A 280 10.18 41.18 -25.98
CA ASP A 280 10.91 39.92 -25.92
C ASP A 280 12.39 40.09 -25.58
N ILE A 281 12.93 39.13 -24.81
CA ILE A 281 14.35 39.06 -24.45
C ILE A 281 14.93 37.75 -24.96
N TYR A 282 15.66 37.81 -26.07
CA TYR A 282 16.05 36.57 -26.74
C TYR A 282 17.40 36.56 -27.43
N THR A 283 17.96 35.37 -27.65
CA THR A 283 19.26 35.17 -28.35
C THR A 283 20.43 35.98 -27.77
N ASN A 284 20.33 36.39 -26.52
CA ASN A 284 21.43 37.04 -25.82
C ASN A 284 22.39 35.97 -25.30
N THR A 285 23.66 36.33 -25.17
CA THR A 285 24.69 35.45 -24.63
C THR A 285 25.37 36.09 -23.44
N ALA A 286 25.69 35.31 -22.41
CA ALA A 286 26.54 35.80 -21.32
C ALA A 286 27.37 34.71 -20.64
N THR A 287 28.20 35.09 -19.66
CA THR A 287 28.74 34.09 -18.71
C THR A 287 27.68 33.69 -17.69
N THR A 288 26.99 34.68 -17.13
CA THR A 288 25.88 34.49 -16.19
C THR A 288 24.70 35.39 -16.55
N GLY A 289 23.48 34.85 -16.54
CA GLY A 289 22.25 35.60 -16.79
C GLY A 289 22.17 36.13 -18.21
N ALA A 290 22.09 35.26 -19.22
CA ALA A 290 22.19 35.70 -20.61
C ALA A 290 21.00 36.56 -21.04
N GLY A 291 19.78 36.23 -20.65
CA GLY A 291 18.64 37.16 -20.74
C GLY A 291 18.77 38.30 -19.72
N ALA A 292 18.90 37.98 -18.43
CA ALA A 292 19.03 38.98 -17.37
C ALA A 292 19.84 38.50 -16.16
N ILE A 293 20.56 39.42 -15.51
CA ILE A 293 21.07 39.24 -14.14
C ILE A 293 20.40 40.24 -13.19
N VAL A 294 19.91 39.75 -12.04
CA VAL A 294 18.97 40.47 -11.18
C VAL A 294 19.45 40.50 -9.71
N TYR A 295 19.99 41.65 -9.31
CA TYR A 295 20.22 42.02 -7.90
C TYR A 295 19.11 42.93 -7.35
N GLY A 296 18.40 43.63 -8.23
CA GLY A 296 17.21 44.42 -7.94
C GLY A 296 15.92 43.64 -8.18
N GLN A 297 15.05 44.18 -9.04
CA GLN A 297 13.76 43.57 -9.38
C GLN A 297 13.54 43.48 -10.89
N LEU A 298 13.04 42.34 -11.36
CA LEU A 298 12.59 42.11 -12.73
C LEU A 298 11.11 41.71 -12.73
N PHE A 299 10.30 42.42 -13.51
CA PHE A 299 8.87 42.14 -13.67
C PHE A 299 8.51 41.92 -15.14
N GLY A 300 7.93 40.77 -15.46
CA GLY A 300 7.38 40.46 -16.77
C GLY A 300 5.89 40.24 -16.69
N PHE A 301 5.15 40.79 -17.64
CA PHE A 301 3.69 40.66 -17.73
C PHE A 301 3.30 40.26 -19.14
N ASP A 302 2.17 39.56 -19.25
CA ASP A 302 1.49 39.12 -20.49
C ASP A 302 2.17 38.04 -21.33
N SER A 303 1.33 37.29 -22.07
CA SER A 303 1.71 36.10 -22.86
C SER A 303 2.33 36.44 -24.21
N SER A 304 2.75 37.69 -24.38
CA SER A 304 3.48 38.14 -25.55
C SER A 304 4.89 38.60 -25.19
N SER A 305 5.25 38.58 -23.92
CA SER A 305 6.53 39.11 -23.45
C SER A 305 7.35 37.99 -22.83
N ASP A 306 8.23 37.39 -23.63
CA ASP A 306 8.90 36.13 -23.28
C ASP A 306 10.42 36.29 -23.17
N VAL A 307 11.04 35.37 -22.42
CA VAL A 307 12.50 35.24 -22.33
C VAL A 307 12.92 33.93 -22.96
N TYR A 308 13.51 33.97 -24.15
CA TYR A 308 13.78 32.74 -24.89
C TYR A 308 15.08 32.66 -25.67
N GLN A 309 15.58 31.43 -25.90
CA GLN A 309 16.79 31.17 -26.70
C GLN A 309 18.05 31.93 -26.25
N ASN A 310 18.15 32.32 -24.99
CA ASN A 310 19.35 32.93 -24.42
C ASN A 310 20.33 31.83 -23.98
N ALA A 311 21.63 32.12 -24.08
CA ALA A 311 22.69 31.13 -23.81
C ALA A 311 23.76 31.67 -22.85
N ALA A 312 23.86 31.05 -21.67
CA ALA A 312 24.91 31.32 -20.69
C ALA A 312 26.04 30.30 -20.78
N THR A 313 27.29 30.73 -20.72
CA THR A 313 28.44 29.82 -20.70
C THR A 313 28.65 29.17 -19.33
N ILE A 314 27.99 29.66 -18.26
CA ILE A 314 28.00 29.04 -16.93
C ILE A 314 26.58 28.89 -16.38
N ASP A 315 25.94 29.97 -15.90
CA ASP A 315 24.69 29.87 -15.13
C ASP A 315 23.59 30.83 -15.60
N GLY A 316 22.32 30.40 -15.52
CA GLY A 316 21.16 31.25 -15.80
C GLY A 316 21.07 31.62 -17.28
N GLY A 317 20.71 30.66 -18.13
CA GLY A 317 20.54 30.91 -19.57
C GLY A 317 19.51 32.01 -19.81
N GLY A 318 18.32 31.89 -19.21
CA GLY A 318 17.31 32.95 -19.20
C GLY A 318 17.66 34.03 -18.19
N ILE A 319 17.38 33.77 -16.91
CA ILE A 319 17.43 34.77 -15.84
C ILE A 319 18.27 34.25 -14.66
N ALA A 320 19.25 35.04 -14.23
CA ALA A 320 20.01 34.80 -13.00
C ALA A 320 19.57 35.78 -11.89
N VAL A 321 18.93 35.29 -10.83
CA VAL A 321 18.47 36.09 -9.68
C VAL A 321 19.44 35.91 -8.51
N MET A 322 20.19 36.97 -8.17
CA MET A 322 21.26 36.94 -7.18
C MET A 322 20.93 37.88 -6.03
N GLY A 323 20.20 37.39 -5.03
CA GLY A 323 19.66 38.17 -3.91
C GLY A 323 18.55 39.16 -4.27
N GLY A 324 18.19 39.26 -5.56
CA GLY A 324 17.10 40.07 -6.07
C GLY A 324 15.74 39.35 -6.13
N THR A 325 14.80 39.89 -6.89
CA THR A 325 13.47 39.31 -7.12
C THR A 325 13.09 39.31 -8.59
N ALA A 326 12.61 38.18 -9.09
CA ALA A 326 11.93 38.11 -10.39
C ALA A 326 10.47 37.70 -10.19
N LYS A 327 9.53 38.45 -10.78
CA LYS A 327 8.12 38.05 -10.83
C LYS A 327 7.64 38.07 -12.28
N LEU A 328 7.21 36.92 -12.75
CA LEU A 328 6.61 36.75 -14.07
C LEU A 328 5.14 36.41 -13.93
N ASP A 329 4.32 37.09 -14.71
CA ASP A 329 2.87 36.95 -14.68
C ASP A 329 2.33 36.75 -16.09
N ASN A 330 2.01 35.50 -16.43
CA ASN A 330 1.66 35.07 -17.79
C ASN A 330 2.77 35.33 -18.83
N ALA A 331 4.04 35.41 -18.42
CA ALA A 331 5.20 35.68 -19.28
C ALA A 331 6.16 34.47 -19.24
N ASP A 332 6.50 33.91 -20.40
CA ASP A 332 7.13 32.59 -20.48
C ASP A 332 8.66 32.65 -20.53
N VAL A 333 9.29 31.55 -20.10
CA VAL A 333 10.74 31.35 -20.20
C VAL A 333 10.96 30.07 -20.99
N VAL A 334 11.61 30.16 -22.16
CA VAL A 334 11.59 29.05 -23.14
C VAL A 334 12.94 28.85 -23.83
N ALA A 335 13.34 27.60 -24.09
CA ALA A 335 14.53 27.27 -24.89
C ALA A 335 15.86 27.94 -24.48
N ASN A 336 16.00 28.36 -23.23
CA ASN A 336 17.24 28.95 -22.72
C ASN A 336 18.24 27.87 -22.30
N SER A 337 19.53 28.14 -22.46
CA SER A 337 20.59 27.17 -22.17
C SER A 337 21.67 27.75 -21.27
N ALA A 338 22.17 26.91 -20.36
CA ALA A 338 23.34 27.15 -19.54
C ALA A 338 24.23 25.92 -19.60
N THR A 339 25.56 26.06 -19.49
CA THR A 339 26.41 24.86 -19.46
C THR A 339 26.41 24.18 -18.09
N ASN A 340 26.14 24.94 -17.01
CA ASN A 340 26.22 24.47 -15.63
C ASN A 340 24.87 24.47 -14.92
N ARG A 341 24.33 25.62 -14.48
CA ARG A 341 23.12 25.66 -13.64
C ARG A 341 22.03 26.55 -14.22
N GLY A 342 20.78 26.06 -14.20
CA GLY A 342 19.61 26.89 -14.49
C GLY A 342 19.50 27.28 -15.94
N GLY A 343 18.96 26.39 -16.80
CA GLY A 343 18.76 26.72 -18.21
C GLY A 343 17.80 27.91 -18.36
N GLY A 344 16.65 27.85 -17.69
CA GLY A 344 15.73 28.97 -17.54
C GLY A 344 16.17 29.93 -16.44
N PHE A 345 16.23 29.45 -15.20
CA PHE A 345 16.51 30.25 -14.02
C PHE A 345 17.66 29.72 -13.18
N PHE A 346 18.56 30.61 -12.77
CA PHE A 346 19.52 30.39 -11.70
C PHE A 346 19.22 31.34 -10.53
N VAL A 347 19.00 30.82 -9.33
CA VAL A 347 18.61 31.60 -8.14
C VAL A 347 19.60 31.36 -7.02
N SER A 348 20.18 32.43 -6.47
CA SER A 348 21.14 32.34 -5.37
C SER A 348 21.06 33.51 -4.39
N GLY A 349 21.66 33.35 -3.22
CA GLY A 349 21.92 34.45 -2.28
C GLY A 349 20.67 35.06 -1.66
N GLY A 350 19.63 34.25 -1.41
CA GLY A 350 18.33 34.74 -0.92
C GLY A 350 17.40 35.26 -2.02
N GLY A 351 17.71 34.95 -3.29
CA GLY A 351 16.88 35.34 -4.42
C GLY A 351 15.46 34.76 -4.36
N ILE A 352 14.51 35.48 -4.95
CA ILE A 352 13.10 35.10 -4.95
C ILE A 352 12.56 35.09 -6.38
N ILE A 353 11.90 34.00 -6.76
CA ILE A 353 11.11 33.92 -8.00
C ILE A 353 9.63 33.70 -7.67
N THR A 354 8.75 34.46 -8.33
CA THR A 354 7.30 34.25 -8.31
C THR A 354 6.75 34.12 -9.73
N LEU A 355 6.15 32.97 -10.06
CA LEU A 355 5.53 32.70 -11.35
C LEU A 355 4.02 32.53 -11.17
N THR A 356 3.21 33.35 -11.86
CA THR A 356 1.75 33.41 -11.71
C THR A 356 1.01 33.36 -13.05
N ASN A 357 -0.28 33.03 -13.03
CA ASN A 357 -1.20 33.13 -14.17
C ASN A 357 -0.68 32.50 -15.48
N SER A 358 -0.31 31.21 -15.42
CA SER A 358 0.05 30.42 -16.61
C SER A 358 1.44 30.66 -17.19
N VAL A 359 2.43 31.02 -16.37
CA VAL A 359 3.84 31.00 -16.81
C VAL A 359 4.31 29.57 -17.08
N PHE A 360 4.92 29.35 -18.24
CA PHE A 360 5.63 28.15 -18.62
C PHE A 360 7.14 28.34 -18.50
N VAL A 361 7.80 27.43 -17.77
CA VAL A 361 9.26 27.27 -17.79
C VAL A 361 9.60 26.05 -18.62
N GLY A 362 9.93 26.32 -19.88
CA GLY A 362 10.10 25.34 -20.94
C GLY A 362 8.81 25.11 -21.72
N GLU A 363 8.95 24.65 -22.97
CA GLU A 363 7.86 24.45 -23.93
C GLU A 363 8.23 23.35 -24.94
N THR A 364 7.24 22.87 -25.70
CA THR A 364 7.48 21.83 -26.73
C THR A 364 8.15 22.33 -28.00
N ALA A 365 8.01 23.61 -28.34
CA ALA A 365 8.72 24.25 -29.44
C ALA A 365 8.72 25.80 -29.26
N PRO A 366 9.87 26.48 -29.39
CA PRO A 366 11.21 25.92 -29.60
C PRO A 366 11.68 25.12 -28.36
N CYS A 367 12.28 23.95 -28.60
CA CYS A 367 12.72 23.03 -27.54
C CYS A 367 14.26 22.95 -27.47
N CYS A 368 14.88 22.53 -26.36
CA CYS A 368 14.41 22.47 -24.97
C CYS A 368 15.29 23.42 -24.13
N GLN A 369 14.87 23.77 -22.92
CA GLN A 369 15.81 24.38 -21.98
C GLN A 369 16.84 23.35 -21.51
N SER A 370 18.09 23.74 -21.32
CA SER A 370 19.14 22.80 -20.91
C SER A 370 20.17 23.37 -19.94
N ALA A 371 20.59 22.53 -18.99
CA ALA A 371 21.70 22.78 -18.07
C ALA A 371 22.33 21.46 -17.59
N SER A 372 23.42 21.53 -16.81
CA SER A 372 23.90 20.35 -16.07
C SER A 372 23.06 20.08 -14.83
N TYR A 373 22.62 21.12 -14.13
CA TYR A 373 21.74 21.04 -12.95
C TYR A 373 20.60 22.04 -13.07
N GLY A 374 19.37 21.62 -12.78
CA GLY A 374 18.21 22.52 -12.87
C GLY A 374 17.96 22.95 -14.31
N GLY A 375 17.56 22.03 -15.19
CA GLY A 375 17.32 22.33 -16.61
C GLY A 375 16.37 23.51 -16.78
N GLY A 376 15.27 23.52 -16.02
CA GLY A 376 14.38 24.66 -15.87
C GLY A 376 14.90 25.65 -14.82
N ILE A 377 14.90 25.24 -13.55
CA ILE A 377 15.20 26.09 -12.39
C ILE A 377 16.28 25.44 -11.51
N TYR A 378 17.33 26.20 -11.20
CA TYR A 378 18.28 25.88 -10.14
C TYR A 378 18.21 26.91 -9.01
N ALA A 379 18.10 26.46 -7.76
CA ALA A 379 18.04 27.33 -6.59
C ALA A 379 19.00 26.92 -5.47
N ASP A 380 19.73 27.90 -4.95
CA ASP A 380 20.70 27.78 -3.86
C ASP A 380 20.41 28.84 -2.78
N ALA A 381 20.09 28.42 -1.56
CA ALA A 381 19.69 29.29 -0.46
C ALA A 381 18.64 30.34 -0.87
N SER A 382 17.59 29.91 -1.58
CA SER A 382 16.64 30.80 -2.27
C SER A 382 15.18 30.32 -2.21
N GLN A 383 14.24 31.14 -2.67
CA GLN A 383 12.80 30.85 -2.61
C GLN A 383 12.13 30.87 -3.99
N ILE A 384 11.29 29.87 -4.25
CA ILE A 384 10.55 29.71 -5.50
C ILE A 384 9.05 29.57 -5.20
N PHE A 385 8.24 30.41 -5.83
CA PHE A 385 6.78 30.39 -5.74
C PHE A 385 6.18 30.10 -7.13
N LEU A 386 5.48 28.98 -7.27
CA LEU A 386 4.71 28.62 -8.46
C LEU A 386 3.22 28.66 -8.12
N GLN A 387 2.47 29.58 -8.72
CA GLN A 387 1.10 29.87 -8.31
C GLN A 387 0.13 29.81 -9.49
N GLY A 388 -0.89 28.96 -9.37
CA GLY A 388 -1.96 28.79 -10.36
C GLY A 388 -1.89 27.45 -11.07
N ALA A 389 -3.05 26.92 -11.46
CA ALA A 389 -3.20 25.58 -12.02
C ALA A 389 -2.53 25.38 -13.39
N ALA A 390 -2.37 26.47 -14.13
CA ALA A 390 -1.76 26.48 -15.45
C ALA A 390 -0.23 26.69 -15.41
N THR A 391 0.33 27.21 -14.31
CA THR A 391 1.77 27.45 -14.17
C THR A 391 2.51 26.13 -14.13
N SER A 392 3.48 25.96 -15.04
CA SER A 392 4.11 24.66 -15.28
C SER A 392 5.61 24.77 -15.54
N VAL A 393 6.38 23.81 -15.01
CA VAL A 393 7.80 23.60 -15.34
C VAL A 393 7.89 22.31 -16.14
N LEU A 394 8.13 22.42 -17.43
CA LEU A 394 7.97 21.29 -18.36
C LEU A 394 9.02 21.27 -19.48
N ASN A 395 9.25 20.09 -20.04
CA ASN A 395 10.16 19.85 -21.17
C ASN A 395 11.57 20.46 -20.98
N ASN A 396 12.11 20.35 -19.77
CA ASN A 396 13.45 20.82 -19.43
C ASN A 396 14.43 19.63 -19.32
N THR A 397 15.67 19.83 -19.76
CA THR A 397 16.68 18.77 -19.74
C THR A 397 17.86 19.14 -18.86
N ALA A 398 18.17 18.30 -17.86
CA ALA A 398 19.41 18.36 -17.11
C ALA A 398 20.32 17.18 -17.50
N THR A 399 21.60 17.44 -17.82
CA THR A 399 22.53 16.33 -18.09
C THR A 399 22.92 15.56 -16.83
N ASN A 400 22.85 16.20 -15.65
CA ASN A 400 22.99 15.56 -14.35
C ASN A 400 21.64 15.50 -13.62
N ASP A 401 21.25 16.50 -12.83
CA ASP A 401 20.14 16.35 -11.88
C ASP A 401 19.14 17.51 -11.93
N GLY A 402 17.87 17.24 -11.60
CA GLY A 402 16.82 18.26 -11.53
C GLY A 402 16.43 18.78 -12.91
N GLY A 403 15.75 17.97 -13.72
CA GLY A 403 15.34 18.37 -15.06
C GLY A 403 14.48 19.63 -15.04
N GLY A 404 13.38 19.57 -14.28
CA GLY A 404 12.53 20.71 -13.97
C GLY A 404 13.17 21.63 -12.93
N ILE A 405 13.29 21.16 -11.69
CA ILE A 405 13.75 21.98 -10.56
C ILE A 405 14.86 21.27 -9.75
N TYR A 406 15.92 22.01 -9.41
CA TYR A 406 16.98 21.62 -8.49
C TYR A 406 17.03 22.58 -7.29
N LEU A 407 16.95 22.06 -6.05
CA LEU A 407 16.98 22.83 -4.80
C LEU A 407 18.14 22.41 -3.90
N THR A 408 18.92 23.37 -3.39
CA THR A 408 20.00 23.13 -2.42
C THR A 408 20.11 24.20 -1.34
N ASN A 409 20.88 23.90 -0.28
CA ASN A 409 21.30 24.82 0.78
C ASN A 409 20.14 25.59 1.43
N ALA A 410 19.15 24.86 1.98
CA ALA A 410 17.96 25.42 2.62
C ALA A 410 17.06 26.25 1.69
N SER A 411 17.06 25.93 0.39
CA SER A 411 16.08 26.50 -0.53
C SER A 411 14.66 26.05 -0.20
N ARG A 412 13.67 26.90 -0.54
CA ARG A 412 12.25 26.62 -0.31
C ARG A 412 11.45 26.73 -1.60
N LEU A 413 10.73 25.66 -1.93
CA LEU A 413 9.76 25.62 -3.02
C LEU A 413 8.34 25.60 -2.46
N ILE A 414 7.50 26.52 -2.95
CA ILE A 414 6.07 26.58 -2.62
C ILE A 414 5.29 26.55 -3.94
N VAL A 415 4.44 25.53 -4.11
CA VAL A 415 3.59 25.36 -5.28
C VAL A 415 2.13 25.31 -4.88
N THR A 416 1.31 26.21 -5.46
CA THR A 416 -0.14 26.26 -5.23
C THR A 416 -0.89 26.07 -6.55
N GLY A 417 -1.17 24.81 -6.88
CA GLY A 417 -1.92 24.37 -8.06
C GLY A 417 -1.06 23.99 -9.28
N GLY A 418 0.24 24.29 -9.28
CA GLY A 418 1.10 24.16 -10.46
C GLY A 418 1.46 22.72 -10.87
N ASN A 419 2.14 22.60 -12.02
CA ASN A 419 2.55 21.31 -12.59
C ASN A 419 4.07 21.21 -12.77
N LEU A 420 4.64 20.06 -12.43
CA LEU A 420 5.99 19.66 -12.84
C LEU A 420 5.86 18.55 -13.89
N GLY A 421 6.11 18.92 -15.15
CA GLY A 421 5.94 18.10 -16.35
C GLY A 421 4.63 18.36 -17.10
N TYR A 422 4.39 17.59 -18.17
CA TYR A 422 3.38 17.89 -19.20
C TYR A 422 2.63 16.63 -19.66
N ASP A 423 1.30 16.68 -19.79
CA ASP A 423 0.45 15.50 -20.02
C ASP A 423 0.03 15.24 -21.48
N THR A 424 0.42 16.09 -22.43
CA THR A 424 -0.04 15.93 -23.82
C THR A 424 0.94 15.16 -24.72
N SER A 425 2.20 14.99 -24.31
CA SER A 425 3.22 14.30 -25.12
C SER A 425 4.26 13.53 -24.28
N ALA A 426 4.41 12.23 -24.55
CA ALA A 426 5.38 11.35 -23.87
C ALA A 426 6.85 11.80 -23.99
N SER A 427 7.19 12.53 -25.06
CA SER A 427 8.56 13.02 -25.30
C SER A 427 8.80 14.44 -24.77
N ALA A 428 7.83 15.03 -24.07
CA ALA A 428 7.87 16.42 -23.59
C ALA A 428 7.97 16.52 -22.05
N GLY A 429 8.45 15.45 -21.42
CA GLY A 429 8.73 15.39 -19.99
C GLY A 429 9.96 16.20 -19.60
N ASN A 430 10.07 16.55 -18.32
CA ASN A 430 11.40 16.95 -17.81
C ASN A 430 12.30 15.71 -17.77
N ASP A 431 13.57 15.88 -18.12
CA ASP A 431 14.56 14.80 -18.25
C ASP A 431 15.81 15.09 -17.40
N ALA A 432 16.28 14.10 -16.64
CA ALA A 432 17.51 14.16 -15.85
C ALA A 432 18.05 12.77 -15.50
N THR A 433 19.22 12.71 -14.84
CA THR A 433 19.71 11.50 -14.19
C THR A 433 18.93 11.19 -12.91
N LEU A 434 18.77 12.19 -12.04
CA LEU A 434 18.02 12.10 -10.78
C LEU A 434 17.01 13.24 -10.67
N GLY A 435 15.83 12.94 -10.13
CA GLY A 435 14.86 13.99 -9.79
C GLY A 435 14.38 14.77 -11.00
N ALA A 436 13.92 14.08 -12.05
CA ALA A 436 13.64 14.74 -13.32
C ALA A 436 12.56 15.82 -13.21
N GLY A 437 11.51 15.60 -12.41
CA GLY A 437 10.60 16.67 -12.01
C GLY A 437 11.24 17.60 -10.98
N LEU A 438 11.64 17.04 -9.84
CA LEU A 438 12.20 17.76 -8.70
C LEU A 438 13.37 17.00 -8.05
N TYR A 439 14.49 17.69 -7.89
CA TYR A 439 15.63 17.26 -7.10
C TYR A 439 15.81 18.19 -5.88
N ALA A 440 15.79 17.65 -4.67
CA ALA A 440 15.91 18.42 -3.43
C ALA A 440 17.01 17.88 -2.49
N ILE A 441 17.95 18.74 -2.10
CA ILE A 441 18.97 18.43 -1.10
C ILE A 441 18.95 19.49 0.00
N SER A 442 18.84 19.05 1.25
CA SER A 442 18.83 19.94 2.43
C SER A 442 17.86 21.12 2.27
N SER A 443 16.65 20.86 1.76
CA SER A 443 15.70 21.88 1.31
C SER A 443 14.27 21.59 1.79
N THR A 444 13.37 22.57 1.66
CA THR A 444 11.95 22.46 2.05
C THR A 444 11.03 22.57 0.85
N VAL A 445 10.03 21.69 0.76
CA VAL A 445 9.06 21.65 -0.33
C VAL A 445 7.64 21.64 0.23
N GLU A 446 6.82 22.59 -0.20
CA GLU A 446 5.37 22.64 0.03
C GLU A 446 4.66 22.60 -1.31
N PHE A 447 3.87 21.55 -1.56
CA PHE A 447 3.35 21.29 -2.89
C PHE A 447 1.85 20.98 -2.88
N THR A 448 1.13 21.63 -3.79
CA THR A 448 -0.24 21.30 -4.22
C THR A 448 -0.29 21.39 -5.73
N GLY A 449 -0.74 20.33 -6.41
CA GLY A 449 -0.75 20.27 -7.88
C GLY A 449 -0.38 18.89 -8.41
N ARG A 450 0.35 18.83 -9.53
CA ARG A 450 0.72 17.57 -10.19
C ARG A 450 2.21 17.46 -10.50
N ILE A 451 2.77 16.27 -10.34
CA ILE A 451 4.13 15.91 -10.78
C ILE A 451 3.99 14.70 -11.71
N ILE A 452 4.12 14.92 -13.01
CA ILE A 452 3.73 13.96 -14.04
C ILE A 452 4.70 13.95 -15.22
N ASN A 453 4.77 12.83 -15.94
CA ASN A 453 5.54 12.71 -17.17
C ASN A 453 7.02 13.10 -17.05
N ASN A 454 7.64 12.89 -15.90
CA ASN A 454 9.07 13.19 -15.73
C ASN A 454 9.89 11.92 -15.92
N ILE A 455 11.03 12.02 -16.60
CA ILE A 455 11.84 10.89 -17.03
C ILE A 455 13.22 11.01 -16.38
N ALA A 456 13.52 10.13 -15.42
CA ALA A 456 14.86 10.04 -14.82
C ALA A 456 15.63 8.85 -15.39
N THR A 457 16.91 8.96 -15.71
CA THR A 457 17.69 7.80 -16.18
C THR A 457 18.05 6.84 -15.04
N ASN A 458 18.05 7.30 -13.78
CA ASN A 458 18.46 6.49 -12.63
C ASN A 458 17.40 6.36 -11.51
N SER A 459 16.99 7.47 -10.88
CA SER A 459 16.11 7.43 -9.69
C SER A 459 15.25 8.69 -9.55
N GLY A 460 14.07 8.55 -8.95
CA GLY A 460 13.21 9.71 -8.64
C GLY A 460 12.70 10.41 -9.90
N GLY A 461 11.96 9.70 -10.77
CA GLY A 461 11.37 10.29 -11.98
C GLY A 461 10.59 11.55 -11.65
N GLY A 462 9.63 11.46 -10.74
CA GLY A 462 8.94 12.62 -10.19
C GLY A 462 9.81 13.40 -9.21
N VAL A 463 10.17 12.78 -8.09
CA VAL A 463 10.87 13.44 -6.97
C VAL A 463 12.07 12.64 -6.50
N TYR A 464 13.21 13.31 -6.33
CA TYR A 464 14.40 12.81 -5.65
C TYR A 464 14.72 13.75 -4.48
N ALA A 465 14.82 13.22 -3.27
CA ALA A 465 15.09 14.06 -2.10
C ALA A 465 16.01 13.43 -1.06
N THR A 466 16.89 14.27 -0.51
CA THR A 466 17.87 13.91 0.52
C THR A 466 17.97 14.96 1.61
N ASN A 467 18.02 14.54 2.88
CA ASN A 467 18.08 15.43 4.05
C ASN A 467 17.06 16.58 3.99
N SER A 468 15.86 16.33 3.46
CA SER A 468 14.89 17.37 3.11
C SER A 468 13.57 17.19 3.83
N ALA A 469 12.78 18.26 3.88
CA ALA A 469 11.41 18.26 4.40
C ALA A 469 10.40 18.47 3.27
N ILE A 470 9.46 17.55 3.10
CA ILE A 470 8.46 17.57 2.02
C ILE A 470 7.06 17.54 2.61
N THR A 471 6.22 18.49 2.21
CA THR A 471 4.79 18.49 2.52
C THR A 471 4.00 18.54 1.22
N MET A 472 3.11 17.56 1.02
CA MET A 472 2.24 17.52 -0.15
C MET A 472 0.78 17.45 0.31
N THR A 473 -0.04 18.34 -0.25
CA THR A 473 -1.47 18.41 0.01
C THR A 473 -2.22 18.40 -1.31
N ASN A 474 -3.29 17.61 -1.43
CA ASN A 474 -4.12 17.53 -2.65
C ASN A 474 -3.26 17.41 -3.92
N THR A 475 -2.27 16.51 -3.88
CA THR A 475 -1.23 16.39 -4.91
C THR A 475 -1.33 15.04 -5.61
N THR A 476 -1.06 15.02 -6.91
CA THR A 476 -0.92 13.78 -7.69
C THR A 476 0.52 13.62 -8.17
N ILE A 477 1.12 12.45 -7.90
CA ILE A 477 2.45 12.05 -8.42
C ILE A 477 2.27 10.86 -9.36
N GLY A 478 2.44 11.13 -10.65
CA GLY A 478 2.11 10.21 -11.74
C GLY A 478 0.65 10.35 -12.16
N GLY A 479 0.19 9.49 -13.07
CA GLY A 479 -1.18 9.50 -13.58
C GLY A 479 -1.44 8.34 -14.52
N THR A 480 -2.72 8.06 -14.79
CA THR A 480 -3.19 6.85 -15.49
C THR A 480 -3.37 7.03 -17.00
N GLY A 481 -2.97 8.17 -17.55
CA GLY A 481 -2.96 8.44 -19.00
C GLY A 481 -1.61 8.10 -19.65
N ALA A 482 -1.61 7.95 -20.98
CA ALA A 482 -0.44 7.53 -21.77
C ALA A 482 0.82 8.39 -21.58
N ASN A 483 0.67 9.63 -21.11
CA ASN A 483 1.76 10.58 -20.91
C ASN A 483 1.73 11.20 -19.51
N GLN A 484 1.17 10.54 -18.49
CA GLN A 484 1.05 11.14 -17.15
C GLN A 484 1.92 10.45 -16.10
N HIS A 485 2.45 9.27 -16.39
CA HIS A 485 3.30 8.52 -15.47
C HIS A 485 4.71 9.12 -15.40
N ASN A 486 5.28 9.19 -14.19
CA ASN A 486 6.71 9.41 -14.06
C ASN A 486 7.45 8.10 -14.33
N GLN A 487 8.64 8.22 -14.91
CA GLN A 487 9.36 7.12 -15.51
C GLN A 487 10.80 7.09 -15.04
N ILE A 488 11.33 5.87 -14.97
CA ILE A 488 12.76 5.63 -14.91
C ILE A 488 13.22 4.91 -16.17
N GLY A 489 14.28 5.43 -16.78
CA GLY A 489 14.92 4.88 -17.98
C GLY A 489 15.46 3.46 -17.74
N ALA A 490 15.84 2.78 -18.83
CA ALA A 490 16.18 1.35 -18.82
C ALA A 490 17.33 0.97 -17.87
N SER A 491 18.19 1.91 -17.48
CA SER A 491 19.32 1.71 -16.56
C SER A 491 18.99 1.99 -15.09
N GLY A 492 17.88 2.65 -14.80
CA GLY A 492 17.55 3.09 -13.45
C GLY A 492 16.78 2.05 -12.65
N LEU A 493 16.75 2.26 -11.33
CA LEU A 493 16.41 1.21 -10.36
C LEU A 493 15.41 1.63 -9.29
N ASN A 494 15.27 2.92 -8.97
CA ASN A 494 14.70 3.33 -7.67
C ASN A 494 13.64 4.43 -7.79
N GLY A 495 12.41 4.18 -7.35
CA GLY A 495 11.47 5.26 -7.02
C GLY A 495 11.00 6.08 -8.22
N ALA A 496 10.26 5.51 -9.19
CA ALA A 496 9.84 6.30 -10.36
C ALA A 496 8.92 7.47 -9.98
N GLY A 497 8.04 7.28 -9.01
CA GLY A 497 7.35 8.39 -8.38
C GLY A 497 8.31 9.19 -7.51
N MET A 498 8.82 8.57 -6.45
CA MET A 498 9.64 9.23 -5.43
C MET A 498 10.80 8.38 -4.92
N TYR A 499 11.95 9.00 -4.71
CA TYR A 499 13.08 8.42 -3.97
C TYR A 499 13.53 9.34 -2.83
N LEU A 500 13.39 8.87 -1.59
CA LEU A 500 13.62 9.62 -0.35
C LEU A 500 14.69 8.91 0.50
N PHE A 501 15.77 9.62 0.85
CA PHE A 501 16.88 9.02 1.61
C PHE A 501 17.59 10.02 2.53
N ASN A 502 18.50 9.52 3.37
CA ASN A 502 19.27 10.28 4.37
C ASN A 502 18.40 11.21 5.23
N ASN A 503 17.57 10.64 6.11
CA ASN A 503 16.71 11.38 7.04
C ASN A 503 15.78 12.40 6.35
N THR A 504 15.26 12.06 5.16
CA THR A 504 14.24 12.89 4.52
C THR A 504 12.89 12.63 5.18
N HIS A 505 12.18 13.70 5.55
CA HIS A 505 10.88 13.61 6.19
C HIS A 505 9.79 14.11 5.25
N ALA A 506 8.78 13.27 4.98
CA ALA A 506 7.67 13.62 4.10
C ALA A 506 6.31 13.44 4.79
N THR A 507 5.42 14.41 4.58
CA THR A 507 4.02 14.38 5.05
C THR A 507 3.08 14.57 3.86
N PHE A 508 2.17 13.62 3.66
CA PHE A 508 1.23 13.61 2.55
C PHE A 508 -0.21 13.60 3.08
N THR A 509 -1.04 14.52 2.58
CA THR A 509 -2.47 14.61 2.91
C THR A 509 -3.29 14.72 1.65
N ASN A 510 -4.26 13.83 1.47
CA ASN A 510 -5.05 13.75 0.24
C ASN A 510 -4.16 13.64 -1.02
N THR A 511 -3.06 12.91 -0.92
CA THR A 511 -2.09 12.74 -2.00
C THR A 511 -2.32 11.40 -2.69
N VAL A 512 -2.21 11.40 -4.01
CA VAL A 512 -2.31 10.20 -4.84
C VAL A 512 -0.98 9.97 -5.53
N ILE A 513 -0.32 8.86 -5.22
CA ILE A 513 0.85 8.38 -5.95
C ILE A 513 0.34 7.26 -6.83
N VAL A 514 0.39 7.44 -8.16
CA VAL A 514 -0.32 6.57 -9.09
C VAL A 514 0.46 6.28 -10.34
N SER A 515 0.46 5.01 -10.76
CA SER A 515 0.88 4.56 -12.09
C SER A 515 2.28 5.02 -12.52
N ASN A 516 3.19 5.24 -11.57
CA ASN A 516 4.61 5.47 -11.88
C ASN A 516 5.24 4.16 -12.38
N THR A 517 5.99 4.24 -13.48
CA THR A 517 6.46 3.08 -14.25
C THR A 517 7.97 2.94 -14.18
N LEU A 518 8.46 1.72 -13.92
CA LEU A 518 9.86 1.38 -14.13
C LEU A 518 9.96 0.56 -15.41
N SER A 519 10.68 1.10 -16.40
CA SER A 519 10.88 0.43 -17.69
C SER A 519 12.03 -0.59 -17.66
N ASN A 520 12.77 -0.69 -16.55
CA ASN A 520 13.88 -1.63 -16.39
C ASN A 520 13.33 -3.08 -16.24
N PRO A 521 13.68 -3.99 -17.17
CA PRO A 521 13.19 -5.37 -17.13
C PRO A 521 13.93 -6.28 -16.13
N SER A 522 15.02 -5.81 -15.52
CA SER A 522 15.92 -6.62 -14.68
C SER A 522 15.67 -6.42 -13.18
N THR A 523 15.85 -5.19 -12.69
CA THR A 523 15.83 -4.87 -11.25
C THR A 523 15.08 -3.55 -11.04
N GLY A 524 14.19 -3.48 -10.06
CA GLY A 524 13.43 -2.27 -9.76
C GLY A 524 12.84 -2.27 -8.34
N TYR A 525 13.02 -1.15 -7.64
CA TYR A 525 12.66 -0.95 -6.24
C TYR A 525 11.73 0.26 -6.10
N GLY A 526 10.52 0.06 -5.56
CA GLY A 526 9.63 1.17 -5.23
C GLY A 526 9.06 1.86 -6.46
N GLY A 527 8.07 1.27 -7.13
CA GLY A 527 7.45 1.91 -8.31
C GLY A 527 6.86 3.28 -7.99
N GLY A 528 6.02 3.33 -6.95
CA GLY A 528 5.54 4.57 -6.35
C GLY A 528 6.63 5.27 -5.56
N MET A 529 7.14 4.62 -4.52
CA MET A 529 8.12 5.21 -3.58
C MET A 529 9.23 4.25 -3.17
N TYR A 530 10.46 4.76 -3.08
CA TYR A 530 11.56 4.12 -2.36
C TYR A 530 12.04 5.05 -1.25
N ILE A 531 11.94 4.59 0.00
CA ILE A 531 12.27 5.31 1.22
C ILE A 531 13.39 4.57 1.98
N ARG A 532 14.46 5.26 2.38
CA ARG A 532 15.58 4.62 3.10
C ARG A 532 16.38 5.49 4.06
N GLN A 533 17.28 4.87 4.82
CA GLN A 533 18.33 5.53 5.61
C GLN A 533 17.77 6.57 6.60
N GLY A 534 16.92 6.12 7.51
CA GLY A 534 16.29 6.93 8.56
C GLY A 534 15.19 7.86 8.06
N SER A 535 14.83 7.79 6.77
CA SER A 535 13.76 8.62 6.22
C SER A 535 12.38 8.20 6.73
N VAL A 536 11.49 9.19 6.88
CA VAL A 536 10.17 9.02 7.48
C VAL A 536 9.10 9.55 6.52
N VAL A 537 8.03 8.76 6.32
CA VAL A 537 6.86 9.19 5.54
C VAL A 537 5.58 9.01 6.36
N THR A 538 4.76 10.05 6.43
CA THR A 538 3.40 9.98 7.01
C THR A 538 2.36 10.30 5.94
N MET A 539 1.40 9.40 5.74
CA MET A 539 0.33 9.55 4.74
C MET A 539 -1.05 9.51 5.38
N THR A 540 -1.81 10.58 5.22
CA THR A 540 -3.19 10.68 5.71
C THR A 540 -4.17 10.84 4.56
N ASN A 541 -5.28 10.08 4.57
CA ASN A 541 -6.34 10.17 3.54
C ASN A 541 -5.79 10.07 2.10
N SER A 542 -4.75 9.26 1.89
CA SER A 542 -3.97 9.25 0.66
C SER A 542 -4.07 7.89 -0.05
N ARG A 543 -3.53 7.79 -1.27
CA ARG A 543 -3.49 6.53 -2.03
C ARG A 543 -2.14 6.28 -2.70
N VAL A 544 -1.72 5.02 -2.72
CA VAL A 544 -0.57 4.51 -3.48
C VAL A 544 -1.07 3.39 -4.39
N GLU A 545 -1.13 3.64 -5.69
CA GLU A 545 -1.96 2.80 -6.56
C GLU A 545 -1.45 2.53 -7.97
N GLN A 546 -1.85 1.37 -8.50
CA GLN A 546 -1.67 0.98 -9.90
C GLN A 546 -0.21 1.02 -10.37
N HIS A 547 0.73 0.83 -9.45
CA HIS A 547 2.13 0.70 -9.82
C HIS A 547 2.40 -0.69 -10.38
N PHE A 548 3.08 -0.74 -11.51
CA PHE A 548 3.50 -1.98 -12.16
C PHE A 548 5.02 -2.03 -12.28
N LEU A 549 5.62 -3.06 -11.68
CA LEU A 549 7.05 -3.34 -11.80
C LEU A 549 7.27 -4.60 -12.66
N PRO A 550 7.60 -4.45 -13.96
CA PRO A 550 7.79 -5.57 -14.88
C PRO A 550 9.11 -6.33 -14.65
N ALA A 551 9.98 -5.90 -13.73
CA ALA A 551 11.30 -6.48 -13.51
C ALA A 551 11.23 -7.98 -13.17
N ALA A 552 11.68 -8.82 -14.11
CA ALA A 552 11.47 -10.28 -14.08
C ALA A 552 12.38 -11.01 -13.08
N SER A 553 13.55 -10.46 -12.73
CA SER A 553 14.49 -11.08 -11.79
C SER A 553 14.38 -10.56 -10.36
N ASP A 554 14.17 -9.25 -10.15
CA ASP A 554 14.18 -8.66 -8.81
C ASP A 554 13.27 -7.42 -8.66
N GLY A 555 12.04 -7.47 -9.19
CA GLY A 555 11.05 -6.42 -8.94
C GLY A 555 10.53 -6.49 -7.49
N ARG A 556 10.70 -5.41 -6.71
CA ARG A 556 10.29 -5.36 -5.31
C ARG A 556 9.51 -4.10 -4.95
N GLY A 557 8.35 -4.28 -4.30
CA GLY A 557 7.55 -3.19 -3.74
C GLY A 557 7.05 -2.21 -4.80
N ALA A 558 6.11 -2.63 -5.65
CA ALA A 558 5.61 -1.75 -6.71
C ALA A 558 4.98 -0.48 -6.14
N GLY A 559 4.20 -0.57 -5.06
CA GLY A 559 3.77 0.61 -4.32
C GLY A 559 4.95 1.27 -3.61
N MET A 560 5.53 0.56 -2.65
CA MET A 560 6.53 1.11 -1.73
C MET A 560 7.69 0.14 -1.48
N TYR A 561 8.89 0.69 -1.37
CA TYR A 561 10.09 -0.03 -0.92
C TYR A 561 10.72 0.70 0.26
N LEU A 562 10.81 0.04 1.42
CA LEU A 562 11.32 0.57 2.67
C LEU A 562 12.64 -0.12 3.03
N TYR A 563 13.68 0.65 3.30
CA TYR A 563 14.98 0.13 3.75
C TYR A 563 15.58 1.00 4.85
N ASP A 564 15.51 0.52 6.11
CA ASP A 564 15.85 1.30 7.31
C ASP A 564 15.04 2.61 7.34
N ALA A 565 13.72 2.50 7.18
CA ALA A 565 12.80 3.63 7.06
C ALA A 565 11.51 3.41 7.85
N THR A 566 10.83 4.50 8.21
CA THR A 566 9.54 4.44 8.90
C THR A 566 8.43 5.02 8.02
N VAL A 567 7.36 4.28 7.84
CA VAL A 567 6.16 4.75 7.14
C VAL A 567 4.94 4.60 8.03
N THR A 568 4.13 5.66 8.12
CA THR A 568 2.85 5.64 8.83
C THR A 568 1.71 5.98 7.87
N LEU A 569 0.75 5.06 7.78
CA LEU A 569 -0.46 5.19 6.98
C LEU A 569 -1.65 5.42 7.91
N SER A 570 -2.45 6.44 7.67
CA SER A 570 -3.69 6.73 8.41
C SER A 570 -4.82 7.02 7.43
N ASN A 571 -5.88 6.22 7.43
CA ASN A 571 -6.94 6.28 6.42
C ASN A 571 -6.40 6.26 4.98
N THR A 572 -5.29 5.54 4.74
CA THR A 572 -4.59 5.52 3.46
C THR A 572 -4.73 4.17 2.76
N GLN A 573 -4.88 4.18 1.44
CA GLN A 573 -5.10 2.97 0.64
C GLN A 573 -3.87 2.63 -0.22
N VAL A 574 -3.43 1.37 -0.18
CA VAL A 574 -2.41 0.80 -1.06
C VAL A 574 -3.10 -0.22 -1.97
N LEU A 575 -3.34 0.15 -3.24
CA LEU A 575 -4.27 -0.60 -4.08
C LEU A 575 -3.76 -0.94 -5.47
N SER A 576 -4.06 -2.17 -5.91
CA SER A 576 -3.80 -2.64 -7.29
C SER A 576 -2.35 -2.53 -7.75
N ASN A 577 -1.39 -2.62 -6.82
CA ASN A 577 0.03 -2.60 -7.16
C ASN A 577 0.51 -4.01 -7.50
N THR A 578 1.28 -4.15 -8.57
CA THR A 578 1.68 -5.45 -9.11
C THR A 578 3.19 -5.51 -9.32
N THR A 579 3.82 -6.53 -8.76
CA THR A 579 5.22 -6.88 -9.00
C THR A 579 5.34 -8.27 -9.63
N ASN A 580 6.46 -8.49 -10.32
CA ASN A 580 6.82 -9.83 -10.78
C ASN A 580 7.45 -10.71 -9.70
N ASN A 581 8.01 -10.18 -8.60
CA ASN A 581 8.68 -11.00 -7.59
C ASN A 581 8.19 -10.71 -6.16
N LEU A 582 8.69 -9.68 -5.48
CA LEU A 582 8.43 -9.48 -4.04
C LEU A 582 7.49 -8.31 -3.80
N ALA A 583 6.31 -8.61 -3.25
CA ALA A 583 5.27 -7.68 -2.82
C ALA A 583 4.80 -6.61 -3.80
N GLY A 584 3.53 -6.70 -4.20
CA GLY A 584 2.83 -5.66 -4.94
C GLY A 584 2.77 -4.35 -4.16
N GLY A 585 2.29 -4.40 -2.91
CA GLY A 585 2.08 -3.22 -2.07
C GLY A 585 3.38 -2.63 -1.51
N ALA A 586 3.99 -3.31 -0.54
CA ALA A 586 5.17 -2.83 0.18
C ALA A 586 6.24 -3.92 0.38
N ARG A 587 7.49 -3.62 0.03
CA ARG A 587 8.67 -4.42 0.42
C ARG A 587 9.40 -3.73 1.57
N MET A 588 9.72 -4.47 2.64
CA MET A 588 10.39 -3.92 3.84
C MET A 588 11.67 -4.66 4.20
N PHE A 589 12.80 -3.96 4.28
CA PHE A 589 14.12 -4.53 4.54
C PHE A 589 14.87 -3.78 5.65
N GLY A 590 15.83 -4.44 6.31
CA GLY A 590 16.64 -3.84 7.36
C GLY A 590 15.87 -3.69 8.67
N THR A 591 15.85 -2.47 9.21
CA THR A 591 15.16 -2.06 10.45
C THR A 591 13.91 -1.22 10.17
N SER A 592 13.22 -1.54 9.07
CA SER A 592 12.08 -0.74 8.60
C SER A 592 10.84 -0.93 9.47
N VAL A 593 10.05 0.13 9.64
CA VAL A 593 8.79 0.10 10.40
C VAL A 593 7.64 0.57 9.52
N LEU A 594 6.54 -0.19 9.50
CA LEU A 594 5.31 0.18 8.80
C LEU A 594 4.12 0.17 9.76
N ASN A 595 3.57 1.36 10.03
CA ASN A 595 2.37 1.53 10.84
C ASN A 595 1.15 1.71 9.93
N ILE A 596 0.13 0.87 10.11
CA ILE A 596 -1.09 0.82 9.29
C ILE A 596 -2.28 1.09 10.21
N LEU A 597 -2.75 2.34 10.20
CA LEU A 597 -3.67 2.87 11.21
C LEU A 597 -4.96 3.40 10.58
N GLY A 598 -5.98 3.56 11.42
CA GLY A 598 -7.17 4.36 11.11
C GLY A 598 -7.86 3.96 9.82
N GLY A 599 -8.23 2.71 9.64
CA GLY A 599 -8.94 2.25 8.42
C GLY A 599 -8.06 2.11 7.18
N SER A 600 -6.74 2.18 7.30
CA SER A 600 -5.83 2.00 6.16
C SER A 600 -5.95 0.58 5.57
N SER A 601 -5.79 0.47 4.25
CA SER A 601 -6.10 -0.78 3.54
C SER A 601 -5.08 -1.15 2.48
N PHE A 602 -4.77 -2.44 2.36
CA PHE A 602 -4.03 -3.05 1.26
C PHE A 602 -4.96 -3.94 0.44
N ILE A 603 -5.30 -3.51 -0.78
CA ILE A 603 -6.33 -4.16 -1.60
C ILE A 603 -5.82 -4.51 -3.00
N ASN A 604 -6.07 -5.74 -3.45
CA ASN A 604 -5.78 -6.19 -4.82
C ASN A 604 -4.29 -6.05 -5.23
N ASN A 605 -3.36 -6.15 -4.27
CA ASN A 605 -1.93 -6.11 -4.57
C ASN A 605 -1.40 -7.51 -4.90
N LYS A 606 -0.49 -7.59 -5.87
CA LYS A 606 -0.09 -8.85 -6.50
C LYS A 606 1.42 -9.02 -6.59
N ALA A 607 1.89 -10.20 -6.21
CA ALA A 607 3.25 -10.68 -6.44
C ALA A 607 3.19 -11.90 -7.39
N LEU A 608 3.46 -11.69 -8.68
CA LEU A 608 3.24 -12.71 -9.71
C LEU A 608 4.23 -13.89 -9.64
N GLY A 609 5.43 -13.69 -9.10
CA GLY A 609 6.51 -14.68 -9.04
C GLY A 609 7.14 -14.90 -7.66
N GLY A 610 6.60 -14.29 -6.59
CA GLY A 610 7.19 -14.41 -5.25
C GLY A 610 6.18 -14.29 -4.12
N VAL A 611 6.58 -13.66 -3.01
CA VAL A 611 5.89 -13.71 -1.72
C VAL A 611 5.19 -12.38 -1.38
N GLY A 612 4.20 -12.44 -0.49
CA GLY A 612 3.63 -11.27 0.18
C GLY A 612 2.90 -10.32 -0.74
N GLY A 613 1.77 -10.70 -1.34
CA GLY A 613 1.09 -9.90 -2.37
C GLY A 613 0.87 -8.44 -1.97
N ALA A 614 0.45 -8.20 -0.72
CA ALA A 614 0.42 -6.87 -0.11
C ALA A 614 1.78 -6.47 0.45
N ILE A 615 2.35 -7.26 1.37
CA ILE A 615 3.57 -6.90 2.10
C ILE A 615 4.54 -8.08 2.15
N ALA A 616 5.82 -7.83 1.87
CA ALA A 616 6.91 -8.76 2.13
C ALA A 616 7.98 -8.08 3.00
N ALA A 617 8.13 -8.57 4.23
CA ALA A 617 9.07 -8.06 5.22
C ALA A 617 10.19 -9.06 5.48
N THR A 618 11.42 -8.55 5.58
CA THR A 618 12.58 -9.37 5.94
C THR A 618 13.51 -8.64 6.90
N ASN A 619 14.43 -9.37 7.53
CA ASN A 619 15.35 -8.84 8.56
C ASN A 619 14.57 -8.32 9.78
N ALA A 620 15.03 -7.29 10.48
CA ALA A 620 14.37 -6.77 11.68
C ALA A 620 13.29 -5.74 11.33
N SER A 621 12.38 -6.08 10.40
CA SER A 621 11.32 -5.17 9.95
C SER A 621 10.04 -5.37 10.75
N ASP A 622 9.42 -4.29 11.23
CA ASP A 622 8.25 -4.35 12.09
C ASP A 622 7.00 -3.82 11.38
N ILE A 623 5.91 -4.57 11.45
CA ILE A 623 4.60 -4.21 10.91
C ILE A 623 3.62 -4.06 12.08
N ASN A 624 3.11 -2.85 12.28
CA ASN A 624 2.10 -2.55 13.30
C ASN A 624 0.78 -2.18 12.61
N ALA A 625 -0.27 -2.99 12.79
CA ALA A 625 -1.56 -2.78 12.13
C ALA A 625 -2.69 -2.64 13.16
N ALA A 626 -3.43 -1.54 13.08
CA ALA A 626 -4.61 -1.31 13.92
C ALA A 626 -5.76 -0.69 13.13
N ASN A 627 -6.92 -1.32 13.14
CA ASN A 627 -8.06 -0.94 12.29
C ASN A 627 -7.67 -0.99 10.81
N ALA A 628 -7.15 -2.13 10.36
CA ALA A 628 -6.56 -2.30 9.03
C ALA A 628 -7.26 -3.38 8.20
N THR A 629 -7.25 -3.21 6.87
CA THR A 629 -7.88 -4.14 5.92
C THR A 629 -6.88 -4.69 4.91
N PHE A 630 -6.86 -6.00 4.71
CA PHE A 630 -6.05 -6.72 3.73
C PHE A 630 -6.95 -7.64 2.90
N GLN A 631 -7.30 -7.22 1.68
CA GLN A 631 -8.23 -7.97 0.85
C GLN A 631 -7.79 -8.16 -0.59
N TYR A 632 -8.16 -9.30 -1.17
CA TYR A 632 -7.93 -9.63 -2.58
C TYR A 632 -6.44 -9.60 -3.00
N ASN A 633 -5.52 -9.72 -2.05
CA ASN A 633 -4.10 -9.74 -2.35
C ASN A 633 -3.69 -11.16 -2.78
N SER A 634 -2.73 -11.25 -3.70
CA SER A 634 -2.28 -12.54 -4.19
C SER A 634 -0.77 -12.66 -4.34
N SER A 635 -0.24 -13.85 -4.03
CA SER A 635 1.15 -14.22 -4.28
C SER A 635 1.25 -15.58 -4.96
N SER A 636 2.29 -15.81 -5.75
CA SER A 636 2.54 -17.13 -6.36
C SER A 636 3.37 -18.06 -5.47
N SER A 637 3.85 -17.57 -4.33
CA SER A 637 4.64 -18.33 -3.38
C SER A 637 3.95 -18.35 -2.01
N HIS A 638 4.40 -17.57 -1.05
CA HIS A 638 3.90 -17.62 0.33
C HIS A 638 3.29 -16.28 0.75
N GLY A 639 2.29 -16.31 1.63
CA GLY A 639 1.68 -15.10 2.18
C GLY A 639 0.91 -14.34 1.10
N GLY A 640 -0.35 -14.70 0.84
CA GLY A 640 -1.13 -14.02 -0.20
C GLY A 640 -1.27 -12.52 0.07
N ALA A 641 -1.42 -12.14 1.33
CA ALA A 641 -1.30 -10.76 1.79
C ALA A 641 0.11 -10.48 2.33
N ILE A 642 0.54 -11.16 3.39
CA ILE A 642 1.74 -10.81 4.16
C ILE A 642 2.70 -11.98 4.22
N TYR A 643 3.97 -11.72 3.91
CA TYR A 643 5.09 -12.62 4.16
C TYR A 643 6.11 -11.97 5.08
N MET A 644 6.58 -12.69 6.09
CA MET A 644 7.61 -12.25 7.03
C MET A 644 8.60 -13.38 7.36
N ASP A 645 9.91 -13.07 7.36
CA ASP A 645 10.98 -14.03 7.74
C ASP A 645 11.77 -13.63 8.99
N ALA A 646 11.61 -12.40 9.47
CA ALA A 646 12.17 -11.87 10.71
C ALA A 646 11.45 -10.54 11.06
N GLY A 647 11.65 -10.03 12.29
CA GLY A 647 10.98 -8.83 12.81
C GLY A 647 9.64 -9.15 13.47
N THR A 648 8.82 -8.12 13.74
CA THR A 648 7.50 -8.31 14.39
C THR A 648 6.33 -8.04 13.46
N LEU A 649 5.26 -8.83 13.60
CA LEU A 649 3.96 -8.61 12.99
C LEU A 649 2.91 -8.48 14.08
N ASP A 650 2.53 -7.25 14.41
CA ASP A 650 1.58 -6.94 15.47
C ASP A 650 0.28 -6.41 14.88
N PHE A 651 -0.79 -7.21 15.01
CA PHE A 651 -2.15 -6.74 14.79
C PHE A 651 -2.83 -6.44 16.12
N ASP A 652 -3.39 -5.24 16.20
CA ASP A 652 -4.15 -4.76 17.34
C ASP A 652 -5.47 -4.12 16.91
N GLY A 653 -6.38 -3.89 17.85
CA GLY A 653 -7.71 -3.37 17.55
C GLY A 653 -8.54 -4.30 16.64
N THR A 654 -9.37 -3.76 15.75
CA THR A 654 -10.13 -4.55 14.77
C THR A 654 -9.38 -4.63 13.44
N TRP A 655 -9.55 -5.70 12.66
CA TRP A 655 -8.86 -5.85 11.38
C TRP A 655 -9.56 -6.89 10.49
N ASP A 656 -9.38 -6.76 9.17
CA ASP A 656 -10.08 -7.57 8.17
C ASP A 656 -9.12 -8.11 7.12
N ILE A 657 -8.79 -9.41 7.23
CA ILE A 657 -7.88 -10.13 6.35
C ILE A 657 -8.67 -11.23 5.63
N ARG A 658 -9.25 -10.88 4.48
CA ARG A 658 -10.12 -11.78 3.71
C ARG A 658 -9.82 -11.84 2.22
N TYR A 659 -10.20 -12.95 1.59
CA TYR A 659 -10.11 -13.12 0.13
C TYR A 659 -8.68 -13.07 -0.41
N ASN A 660 -7.67 -13.35 0.41
CA ASN A 660 -6.28 -13.40 -0.03
C ASN A 660 -5.92 -14.80 -0.52
N THR A 661 -5.02 -14.87 -1.50
CA THR A 661 -4.68 -16.12 -2.17
C THR A 661 -3.18 -16.32 -2.33
N ALA A 662 -2.70 -17.54 -2.07
CA ALA A 662 -1.31 -17.94 -2.33
C ALA A 662 -1.28 -19.23 -3.16
N ILE A 663 -0.44 -19.30 -4.19
CA ILE A 663 -0.23 -20.60 -4.89
C ILE A 663 0.59 -21.56 -4.01
N GLY A 664 1.54 -21.06 -3.22
CA GLY A 664 2.24 -21.85 -2.20
C GLY A 664 1.44 -21.90 -0.89
N ASN A 665 2.00 -21.36 0.19
CA ASN A 665 1.45 -21.54 1.55
C ASN A 665 1.03 -20.22 2.20
N GLY A 666 0.15 -20.26 3.20
CA GLY A 666 -0.27 -19.05 3.93
C GLY A 666 -1.11 -18.16 3.03
N GLY A 667 -2.36 -18.55 2.76
CA GLY A 667 -3.23 -17.81 1.82
C GLY A 667 -3.41 -16.34 2.21
N ALA A 668 -3.33 -16.03 3.51
CA ALA A 668 -3.19 -14.66 4.00
C ALA A 668 -1.76 -14.35 4.45
N ILE A 669 -1.26 -15.06 5.47
CA ILE A 669 -0.03 -14.72 6.20
C ILE A 669 0.93 -15.92 6.20
N ALA A 670 2.20 -15.67 5.93
CA ALA A 670 3.28 -16.64 6.12
C ALA A 670 4.37 -16.06 7.05
N VAL A 671 4.65 -16.78 8.14
CA VAL A 671 5.60 -16.44 9.21
C VAL A 671 6.68 -17.50 9.23
N THR A 672 7.91 -17.09 8.93
CA THR A 672 9.05 -18.00 8.73
C THR A 672 10.29 -17.44 9.43
N GLY A 673 11.41 -18.18 9.38
CA GLY A 673 12.69 -17.71 9.90
C GLY A 673 12.64 -17.37 11.39
N THR A 674 12.88 -16.12 11.76
CA THR A 674 12.84 -15.63 13.15
C THR A 674 11.77 -14.57 13.39
N ALA A 675 10.74 -14.53 12.54
CA ALA A 675 9.62 -13.60 12.69
C ALA A 675 8.78 -13.93 13.94
N ASP A 676 8.25 -12.90 14.58
CA ASP A 676 7.37 -12.95 15.75
C ASP A 676 6.01 -12.33 15.36
N ALA A 677 4.91 -13.09 15.47
CA ALA A 677 3.62 -12.66 14.96
C ALA A 677 2.48 -12.80 15.97
N ASP A 678 1.81 -11.69 16.24
CA ASP A 678 0.69 -11.61 17.17
C ASP A 678 -0.55 -11.02 16.50
N LEU A 679 -1.68 -11.74 16.67
CA LEU A 679 -2.97 -11.42 16.08
C LEU A 679 -3.99 -11.18 17.20
N ARG A 680 -4.07 -9.93 17.66
CA ARG A 680 -4.90 -9.55 18.81
C ARG A 680 -6.11 -8.72 18.36
N VAL A 681 -7.24 -8.95 18.99
CA VAL A 681 -8.49 -8.19 18.82
C VAL A 681 -8.82 -7.53 20.15
N THR A 682 -8.38 -6.29 20.33
CA THR A 682 -8.42 -5.61 21.65
C THR A 682 -9.43 -4.48 21.74
N GLY A 683 -9.95 -4.00 20.61
CA GLY A 683 -10.81 -2.82 20.56
C GLY A 683 -11.19 -2.39 19.15
N GLY A 684 -12.29 -1.65 18.98
CA GLY A 684 -12.69 -1.07 17.69
C GLY A 684 -14.12 -1.45 17.25
N PRO A 685 -14.55 -1.01 16.06
CA PRO A 685 -15.89 -1.28 15.56
C PRO A 685 -15.99 -2.69 14.96
N GLY A 686 -16.69 -3.60 15.64
CA GLY A 686 -17.08 -4.90 15.08
C GLY A 686 -16.13 -6.05 15.39
N GLU A 687 -16.04 -6.99 14.45
CA GLU A 687 -15.32 -8.25 14.58
C GLU A 687 -14.08 -8.26 13.69
N SER A 688 -13.05 -9.00 14.07
CA SER A 688 -11.90 -9.23 13.20
C SER A 688 -12.06 -10.50 12.38
N PHE A 689 -11.51 -10.49 11.17
CA PHE A 689 -11.63 -11.60 10.23
C PHE A 689 -10.26 -12.04 9.74
N LEU A 690 -9.90 -13.30 9.97
CA LEU A 690 -8.87 -14.04 9.25
C LEU A 690 -9.57 -15.15 8.47
N ALA A 691 -10.28 -14.77 7.41
CA ALA A 691 -11.32 -15.62 6.83
C ALA A 691 -11.32 -15.64 5.30
N VAL A 692 -11.85 -16.69 4.69
CA VAL A 692 -12.01 -16.80 3.22
C VAL A 692 -10.67 -16.66 2.48
N ASN A 693 -9.57 -17.09 3.09
CA ASN A 693 -8.25 -17.11 2.46
C ASN A 693 -7.95 -18.50 1.89
N SER A 694 -7.18 -18.55 0.81
CA SER A 694 -6.92 -19.81 0.08
C SER A 694 -5.46 -19.99 -0.27
N ALA A 695 -4.93 -21.18 0.02
CA ALA A 695 -3.60 -21.63 -0.39
C ALA A 695 -3.71 -22.92 -1.22
N SER A 696 -3.02 -23.02 -2.35
CA SER A 696 -2.92 -24.33 -3.04
C SER A 696 -1.98 -25.30 -2.30
N GLY A 697 -1.06 -24.78 -1.48
CA GLY A 697 -0.29 -25.50 -0.48
C GLY A 697 -1.00 -25.55 0.88
N SER A 698 -0.25 -25.31 1.96
CA SER A 698 -0.71 -25.46 3.35
C SER A 698 -1.00 -24.13 4.03
N GLY A 699 -1.82 -24.14 5.09
CA GLY A 699 -2.16 -22.94 5.84
C GLY A 699 -3.04 -21.99 5.02
N GLY A 700 -4.32 -22.29 4.87
CA GLY A 700 -5.22 -21.47 4.04
C GLY A 700 -5.29 -20.01 4.49
N ALA A 701 -5.14 -19.75 5.79
CA ALA A 701 -4.94 -18.42 6.36
C ALA A 701 -3.48 -18.20 6.76
N LEU A 702 -2.97 -18.98 7.72
CA LEU A 702 -1.68 -18.78 8.38
C LEU A 702 -0.74 -19.98 8.17
N TYR A 703 0.51 -19.69 7.81
CA TYR A 703 1.57 -20.68 7.65
C TYR A 703 2.79 -20.31 8.50
N VAL A 704 3.11 -21.12 9.51
CA VAL A 704 4.17 -20.87 10.50
C VAL A 704 5.23 -21.98 10.45
N THR A 705 6.49 -21.64 10.20
CA THR A 705 7.57 -22.65 10.08
C THR A 705 8.73 -22.46 11.04
N ASN A 706 8.59 -21.54 11.99
CA ASN A 706 9.55 -21.29 13.05
C ASN A 706 8.98 -21.68 14.43
N ALA A 707 9.75 -21.42 15.49
CA ALA A 707 9.40 -21.73 16.88
C ALA A 707 8.71 -20.57 17.59
N ASP A 708 7.99 -19.74 16.84
CA ASP A 708 7.32 -18.53 17.31
C ASP A 708 6.19 -18.83 18.31
N THR A 709 5.86 -17.88 19.17
CA THR A 709 4.64 -17.92 20.01
C THR A 709 3.61 -16.98 19.41
N VAL A 710 2.68 -17.54 18.61
CA VAL A 710 1.65 -16.77 17.93
C VAL A 710 0.44 -16.60 18.83
N GLN A 711 0.12 -15.37 19.22
CA GLN A 711 -1.11 -15.09 19.95
C GLN A 711 -2.31 -14.97 18.99
N LEU A 712 -3.36 -15.74 19.26
CA LEU A 712 -4.68 -15.60 18.65
C LEU A 712 -5.65 -15.19 19.73
N TYR A 713 -5.83 -13.88 19.90
CA TYR A 713 -6.49 -13.33 21.07
C TYR A 713 -7.69 -12.46 20.69
N ALA A 714 -8.83 -12.67 21.35
CA ALA A 714 -9.95 -11.75 21.33
C ALA A 714 -10.33 -11.30 22.74
N ALA A 715 -10.29 -10.00 22.99
CA ALA A 715 -10.72 -9.41 24.26
C ALA A 715 -12.23 -9.60 24.48
N SER A 716 -12.67 -9.46 25.74
CA SER A 716 -14.08 -9.56 26.11
C SER A 716 -14.99 -8.71 25.22
N GLY A 717 -16.06 -9.31 24.69
CA GLY A 717 -17.01 -8.62 23.80
C GLY A 717 -16.58 -8.55 22.33
N TYR A 718 -15.38 -9.01 21.99
CA TYR A 718 -14.89 -9.09 20.61
C TYR A 718 -14.85 -10.54 20.11
N ARG A 719 -14.84 -10.71 18.79
CA ARG A 719 -14.71 -12.00 18.11
C ARG A 719 -13.61 -11.97 17.08
N LEU A 720 -12.80 -13.02 17.05
CA LEU A 720 -11.91 -13.33 15.94
C LEU A 720 -12.52 -14.45 15.09
N ASN A 721 -12.86 -14.15 13.84
CA ASN A 721 -13.39 -15.13 12.90
C ASN A 721 -12.26 -15.75 12.09
N LEU A 722 -11.95 -17.02 12.36
CA LEU A 722 -10.99 -17.84 11.61
C LEU A 722 -11.76 -18.82 10.71
N SER A 723 -12.45 -18.30 9.70
CA SER A 723 -13.52 -19.07 9.04
C SER A 723 -13.34 -19.19 7.53
N THR A 724 -13.81 -20.30 6.97
CA THR A 724 -13.87 -20.51 5.52
C THR A 724 -12.50 -20.42 4.82
N ASN A 725 -11.42 -20.72 5.54
CA ASN A 725 -10.09 -20.80 4.93
C ASN A 725 -9.88 -22.18 4.28
N SER A 726 -9.15 -22.21 3.17
CA SER A 726 -8.96 -23.43 2.38
C SER A 726 -7.49 -23.68 2.06
N ALA A 727 -7.04 -24.91 2.24
CA ALA A 727 -5.70 -25.38 1.88
C ALA A 727 -5.78 -26.61 0.95
N GLY A 728 -5.02 -26.60 -0.14
CA GLY A 728 -4.80 -27.77 -1.00
C GLY A 728 -3.87 -28.81 -0.36
N GLY A 729 -3.10 -28.42 0.66
CA GLY A 729 -2.29 -29.26 1.53
C GLY A 729 -2.90 -29.39 2.93
N ASP A 730 -2.06 -29.22 3.95
CA ASP A 730 -2.43 -29.36 5.36
C ASP A 730 -2.83 -28.01 6.01
N GLY A 731 -3.58 -28.04 7.11
CA GLY A 731 -3.93 -26.84 7.87
C GLY A 731 -4.88 -25.93 7.11
N GLY A 732 -6.16 -26.28 7.06
CA GLY A 732 -7.17 -25.53 6.29
C GLY A 732 -7.20 -24.05 6.66
N ALA A 733 -7.06 -23.74 7.96
CA ALA A 733 -6.76 -22.39 8.43
C ALA A 733 -5.27 -22.18 8.73
N ILE A 734 -4.68 -23.03 9.57
CA ILE A 734 -3.38 -22.82 10.21
C ILE A 734 -2.51 -24.05 10.04
N TYR A 735 -1.29 -23.84 9.56
CA TYR A 735 -0.25 -24.85 9.49
C TYR A 735 0.96 -24.45 10.34
N ALA A 736 1.45 -25.37 11.18
CA ALA A 736 2.71 -25.23 11.87
C ALA A 736 3.56 -26.51 11.87
N ASN A 737 4.86 -26.34 11.59
CA ASN A 737 5.81 -27.45 11.54
C ASN A 737 7.23 -27.10 12.03
N GLY A 738 7.37 -25.97 12.73
CA GLY A 738 8.65 -25.41 13.18
C GLY A 738 8.84 -25.37 14.70
N GLY A 739 7.91 -25.94 15.47
CA GLY A 739 7.93 -25.85 16.94
C GLY A 739 7.15 -24.67 17.51
N ALA A 740 6.29 -24.03 16.71
CA ALA A 740 5.47 -22.90 17.10
C ALA A 740 4.53 -23.22 18.27
N LEU A 741 4.20 -22.23 19.08
CA LEU A 741 3.15 -22.30 20.10
C LEU A 741 2.03 -21.35 19.70
N PHE A 742 0.83 -21.87 19.49
CA PHE A 742 -0.37 -21.04 19.37
C PHE A 742 -0.99 -20.84 20.75
N ASP A 743 -1.09 -19.59 21.13
CA ASP A 743 -1.62 -19.13 22.42
C ASP A 743 -3.00 -18.51 22.17
N VAL A 744 -4.07 -19.28 22.38
CA VAL A 744 -5.42 -19.02 21.85
C VAL A 744 -6.40 -18.73 22.96
N TYR A 745 -6.99 -17.53 22.99
CA TYR A 745 -7.96 -17.13 24.03
C TYR A 745 -9.08 -16.25 23.50
N GLY A 746 -10.19 -16.27 24.22
CA GLY A 746 -11.36 -15.46 23.91
C GLY A 746 -12.25 -16.09 22.85
N MET A 747 -13.16 -15.28 22.28
CA MET A 747 -14.12 -15.75 21.29
C MET A 747 -13.45 -15.95 19.92
N ILE A 748 -12.72 -17.06 19.78
CA ILE A 748 -12.14 -17.52 18.52
C ILE A 748 -13.13 -18.44 17.83
N HIS A 749 -13.76 -17.95 16.76
CA HIS A 749 -14.75 -18.69 16.00
C HIS A 749 -14.10 -19.25 14.73
N ALA A 750 -13.75 -20.53 14.77
CA ALA A 750 -13.16 -21.25 13.64
C ALA A 750 -14.19 -22.19 13.00
N THR A 751 -14.82 -21.74 11.91
CA THR A 751 -15.83 -22.53 11.20
C THR A 751 -15.57 -22.72 9.71
N SER A 752 -15.95 -23.88 9.19
CA SER A 752 -15.95 -24.18 7.75
C SER A 752 -14.57 -24.07 7.08
N ASN A 753 -13.49 -24.29 7.84
CA ASN A 753 -12.16 -24.39 7.26
C ASN A 753 -11.94 -25.78 6.64
N SER A 754 -11.20 -25.84 5.54
CA SER A 754 -11.05 -27.05 4.74
C SER A 754 -9.60 -27.30 4.35
N ALA A 755 -9.11 -28.51 4.63
CA ALA A 755 -7.84 -29.02 4.09
C ALA A 755 -8.11 -30.24 3.20
N VAL A 756 -7.45 -30.32 2.05
CA VAL A 756 -7.40 -31.59 1.28
C VAL A 756 -6.52 -32.60 2.02
N GLY A 757 -5.44 -32.13 2.65
CA GLY A 757 -4.60 -32.88 3.59
C GLY A 757 -5.21 -32.94 4.99
N ASN A 758 -4.42 -32.69 6.03
CA ASN A 758 -4.79 -32.93 7.42
C ASN A 758 -5.00 -31.62 8.20
N GLY A 759 -5.85 -31.67 9.23
CA GLY A 759 -6.09 -30.52 10.11
C GLY A 759 -6.96 -29.46 9.45
N GLY A 760 -8.28 -29.47 9.69
CA GLY A 760 -9.17 -28.48 9.06
C GLY A 760 -8.93 -27.07 9.58
N VAL A 761 -8.67 -26.93 10.88
CA VAL A 761 -8.23 -25.67 11.51
C VAL A 761 -6.72 -25.69 11.70
N PHE A 762 -6.20 -26.61 12.50
CA PHE A 762 -4.78 -26.67 12.87
C PHE A 762 -4.12 -27.95 12.34
N TYR A 763 -2.97 -27.77 11.69
CA TYR A 763 -1.96 -28.81 11.54
C TYR A 763 -0.76 -28.50 12.43
N LEU A 764 -0.36 -29.44 13.29
CA LEU A 764 0.74 -29.30 14.25
C LEU A 764 1.75 -30.43 14.06
N GLY A 765 2.89 -30.12 13.47
CA GLY A 765 4.02 -31.03 13.27
C GLY A 765 5.27 -30.61 14.03
N ASN A 766 6.22 -31.54 14.18
CA ASN A 766 7.60 -31.30 14.63
C ASN A 766 7.72 -30.39 15.86
N GLY A 767 7.08 -30.76 16.97
CA GLY A 767 7.20 -30.01 18.21
C GLY A 767 6.25 -28.82 18.34
N SER A 768 5.45 -28.51 17.32
CA SER A 768 4.47 -27.41 17.37
C SER A 768 3.33 -27.73 18.33
N ARG A 769 2.77 -26.70 18.97
CA ARG A 769 1.89 -26.77 20.14
C ARG A 769 0.70 -25.84 19.98
N VAL A 770 -0.38 -26.13 20.68
CA VAL A 770 -1.51 -25.23 20.84
C VAL A 770 -2.00 -25.28 22.29
N TRP A 771 -2.34 -24.12 22.83
CA TRP A 771 -3.12 -23.97 24.05
C TRP A 771 -4.33 -23.11 23.74
N MET A 772 -5.52 -23.67 23.96
CA MET A 772 -6.80 -22.99 23.84
C MET A 772 -7.43 -22.91 25.22
N ASP A 773 -7.82 -21.71 25.65
CA ASP A 773 -8.42 -21.48 26.95
C ASP A 773 -9.65 -20.58 26.83
N ASP A 774 -10.64 -20.81 27.68
CA ASP A 774 -11.84 -19.99 27.74
C ASP A 774 -11.57 -18.68 28.48
N TYR A 775 -12.14 -17.59 27.98
CA TYR A 775 -12.03 -16.28 28.61
C TYR A 775 -13.37 -15.94 29.24
N PHE A 776 -13.47 -16.10 30.57
CA PHE A 776 -14.72 -15.93 31.32
C PHE A 776 -15.85 -16.79 30.68
N ASP A 777 -16.88 -16.18 30.11
CA ASP A 777 -18.02 -16.88 29.50
C ASP A 777 -17.88 -17.09 27.98
N THR A 778 -16.68 -16.88 27.42
CA THR A 778 -16.41 -17.02 25.97
C THR A 778 -15.39 -18.10 25.68
N ALA A 779 -15.83 -19.17 25.01
CA ALA A 779 -15.01 -20.31 24.63
C ALA A 779 -14.56 -20.24 23.16
N PRO A 780 -13.36 -20.74 22.82
CA PRO A 780 -12.99 -21.07 21.45
C PRO A 780 -13.97 -22.09 20.84
N GLN A 781 -14.38 -21.84 19.60
CA GLN A 781 -15.42 -22.59 18.88
C GLN A 781 -14.85 -23.13 17.57
N LEU A 782 -14.58 -24.44 17.51
CA LEU A 782 -14.05 -25.12 16.33
C LEU A 782 -15.17 -25.98 15.71
N TRP A 783 -15.90 -25.41 14.77
CA TRP A 783 -17.14 -25.97 14.24
C TRP A 783 -17.08 -26.31 12.75
N VAL A 784 -17.65 -27.45 12.35
CA VAL A 784 -17.89 -27.79 10.93
C VAL A 784 -16.64 -27.66 10.03
N ASN A 785 -15.46 -28.00 10.57
CA ASN A 785 -14.20 -27.98 9.80
C ASN A 785 -13.95 -29.35 9.18
N THR A 786 -13.26 -29.38 8.03
CA THR A 786 -13.09 -30.59 7.22
C THR A 786 -11.63 -30.82 6.85
N ALA A 787 -11.16 -32.07 7.00
CA ALA A 787 -9.84 -32.51 6.53
C ALA A 787 -9.83 -34.02 6.23
N ALA A 788 -8.73 -34.54 5.66
CA ALA A 788 -8.52 -35.97 5.51
C ALA A 788 -8.41 -36.68 6.89
N ASN A 789 -7.61 -36.15 7.80
CA ASN A 789 -7.53 -36.56 9.21
C ASN A 789 -7.58 -35.33 10.12
N GLY A 790 -8.16 -35.47 11.31
CA GLY A 790 -8.25 -34.37 12.26
C GLY A 790 -9.11 -33.25 11.72
N GLY A 791 -10.43 -33.45 11.66
CA GLY A 791 -11.35 -32.49 11.02
C GLY A 791 -11.21 -31.07 11.56
N ALA A 792 -10.85 -30.90 12.83
CA ALA A 792 -10.40 -29.64 13.40
C ALA A 792 -8.89 -29.58 13.58
N ILE A 793 -8.30 -30.55 14.30
CA ILE A 793 -6.88 -30.54 14.68
C ILE A 793 -6.21 -31.84 14.26
N TYR A 794 -5.08 -31.72 13.56
CA TYR A 794 -4.16 -32.81 13.33
C TYR A 794 -2.83 -32.52 14.03
N ALA A 795 -2.37 -33.44 14.87
CA ALA A 795 -1.13 -33.32 15.61
C ALA A 795 -0.25 -34.56 15.43
N SER A 796 1.01 -34.33 15.04
CA SER A 796 2.03 -35.35 14.83
C SER A 796 3.34 -34.93 15.50
N ASN A 797 3.81 -35.73 16.45
CA ASN A 797 4.94 -35.40 17.32
C ASN A 797 4.77 -34.03 18.01
N SER A 798 3.54 -33.69 18.40
CA SER A 798 3.23 -32.48 19.16
C SER A 798 3.33 -32.79 20.66
N PRO A 799 4.18 -32.08 21.40
CA PRO A 799 4.34 -32.33 22.83
C PRO A 799 3.14 -31.81 23.64
N ARG A 800 2.27 -30.98 23.05
CA ARG A 800 1.14 -30.37 23.72
C ARG A 800 0.06 -29.89 22.75
N VAL A 801 -1.09 -30.55 22.79
CA VAL A 801 -2.39 -30.01 22.41
C VAL A 801 -3.17 -29.85 23.70
N GLU A 802 -3.47 -28.61 24.10
CA GLU A 802 -4.16 -28.32 25.34
C GLU A 802 -5.40 -27.49 25.08
N CYS A 803 -6.52 -27.89 25.70
CA CYS A 803 -7.78 -27.19 25.61
C CYS A 803 -8.51 -27.19 26.95
N ASP A 804 -8.98 -26.03 27.38
CA ASP A 804 -9.91 -25.83 28.49
C ASP A 804 -11.17 -25.11 27.97
N GLY A 805 -12.35 -25.67 28.24
CA GLY A 805 -13.64 -25.07 27.86
C GLY A 805 -13.97 -25.04 26.35
N VAL A 806 -13.15 -25.67 25.49
CA VAL A 806 -13.29 -25.56 24.02
C VAL A 806 -14.47 -26.38 23.46
N GLU A 807 -15.18 -25.80 22.47
CA GLU A 807 -16.25 -26.48 21.75
C GLU A 807 -15.79 -27.04 20.38
N PHE A 808 -15.69 -28.37 20.29
CA PHE A 808 -15.49 -29.10 19.05
C PHE A 808 -16.81 -29.60 18.47
N GLY A 809 -17.27 -28.90 17.41
CA GLY A 809 -18.49 -29.21 16.68
C GLY A 809 -19.72 -28.42 17.15
N PHE A 810 -20.76 -28.38 16.32
CA PHE A 810 -21.98 -27.61 16.51
C PHE A 810 -23.19 -28.54 16.69
N THR A 811 -24.31 -28.01 17.16
CA THR A 811 -25.49 -28.84 17.54
C THR A 811 -26.09 -29.62 16.37
N SER A 812 -25.99 -29.09 15.14
CA SER A 812 -26.55 -29.73 13.93
C SER A 812 -25.51 -30.38 13.01
N ASP A 813 -24.22 -30.10 13.21
CA ASP A 813 -23.13 -30.60 12.38
C ASP A 813 -21.79 -30.45 13.11
N GLY A 814 -20.80 -31.28 12.80
CA GLY A 814 -19.52 -31.29 13.52
C GLY A 814 -18.31 -31.29 12.60
N ASN A 815 -17.13 -31.36 13.20
CA ASN A 815 -15.90 -31.47 12.42
C ASN A 815 -15.81 -32.84 11.76
N LYS A 816 -15.13 -32.90 10.62
CA LYS A 816 -15.21 -34.03 9.72
C LYS A 816 -13.85 -34.46 9.18
N ALA A 817 -13.47 -35.70 9.47
CA ALA A 817 -12.40 -36.41 8.78
C ALA A 817 -13.00 -37.20 7.59
N THR A 818 -12.74 -36.76 6.37
CA THR A 818 -13.37 -37.30 5.14
C THR A 818 -12.73 -38.59 4.67
N GLY A 819 -11.40 -38.68 4.74
CA GLY A 819 -10.62 -39.83 4.26
C GLY A 819 -10.01 -40.70 5.37
N GLY A 820 -10.08 -40.27 6.62
CA GLY A 820 -9.29 -40.84 7.70
C GLY A 820 -9.94 -40.71 9.08
N SER A 821 -9.10 -40.55 10.10
CA SER A 821 -9.47 -40.69 11.52
C SER A 821 -9.49 -39.34 12.26
N GLY A 822 -10.13 -39.32 13.42
CA GLY A 822 -10.20 -38.15 14.29
C GLY A 822 -11.14 -37.09 13.73
N GLY A 823 -12.44 -37.28 13.88
CA GLY A 823 -13.42 -36.34 13.33
C GLY A 823 -13.22 -34.91 13.84
N ALA A 824 -12.84 -34.74 15.11
CA ALA A 824 -12.31 -33.47 15.63
C ALA A 824 -10.78 -33.48 15.67
N ILE A 825 -10.19 -34.41 16.43
CA ILE A 825 -8.76 -34.40 16.75
C ILE A 825 -8.10 -35.72 16.33
N TYR A 826 -6.97 -35.62 15.63
CA TYR A 826 -6.06 -36.72 15.34
C TYR A 826 -4.72 -36.50 16.03
N LEU A 827 -4.21 -37.54 16.70
CA LEU A 827 -2.93 -37.53 17.43
C LEU A 827 -2.05 -38.70 16.99
N SER A 828 -0.78 -38.41 16.68
CA SER A 828 0.27 -39.42 16.47
C SER A 828 1.53 -39.00 17.21
N GLY A 829 2.06 -39.85 18.11
CA GLY A 829 3.25 -39.50 18.89
C GLY A 829 3.08 -38.22 19.72
N SER A 830 1.86 -37.88 20.11
CA SER A 830 1.50 -36.55 20.64
C SER A 830 0.83 -36.62 22.01
N THR A 831 0.69 -35.47 22.66
CA THR A 831 0.02 -35.36 23.98
C THR A 831 -1.19 -34.44 23.90
N LEU A 832 -2.33 -34.90 24.41
CA LEU A 832 -3.56 -34.12 24.58
C LEU A 832 -3.90 -34.01 26.07
N ALA A 833 -4.18 -32.78 26.51
CA ALA A 833 -4.89 -32.48 27.75
C ALA A 833 -6.17 -31.71 27.39
N ALA A 834 -7.33 -32.26 27.73
CA ALA A 834 -8.62 -31.64 27.47
C ALA A 834 -9.44 -31.58 28.76
N ASP A 835 -9.69 -30.36 29.20
CA ASP A 835 -10.43 -30.04 30.42
C ASP A 835 -11.71 -29.29 30.02
N ASN A 836 -12.83 -29.63 30.64
CA ASN A 836 -14.12 -28.94 30.43
C ASN A 836 -14.60 -28.83 28.96
N CYS A 837 -14.09 -29.68 28.05
CA CYS A 837 -14.33 -29.54 26.61
C CYS A 837 -15.60 -30.26 26.12
N THR A 838 -16.23 -29.71 25.09
CA THR A 838 -17.37 -30.38 24.42
C THR A 838 -16.95 -30.92 23.05
N PHE A 839 -17.12 -32.22 22.82
CA PHE A 839 -16.97 -32.85 21.51
C PHE A 839 -18.33 -33.35 21.03
N ARG A 840 -18.95 -32.64 20.10
CA ARG A 840 -20.29 -32.97 19.60
C ARG A 840 -20.37 -33.12 18.10
N ASN A 841 -21.12 -34.13 17.66
CA ASN A 841 -21.46 -34.36 16.24
C ASN A 841 -20.26 -34.51 15.28
N ASN A 842 -19.06 -34.79 15.80
CA ASN A 842 -17.87 -34.95 14.98
C ASN A 842 -17.88 -36.30 14.26
N GLN A 843 -17.30 -36.35 13.06
CA GLN A 843 -17.45 -37.48 12.15
C GLN A 843 -16.11 -37.92 11.56
N ALA A 844 -15.71 -39.16 11.82
CA ALA A 844 -14.69 -39.85 11.06
C ALA A 844 -15.39 -40.75 10.02
N GLN A 845 -15.35 -40.34 8.76
CA GLN A 845 -16.07 -41.06 7.72
C GLN A 845 -15.38 -42.39 7.42
N ALA A 846 -14.11 -42.41 7.02
CA ALA A 846 -13.44 -43.64 6.60
C ALA A 846 -12.51 -44.27 7.65
N GLY A 847 -12.39 -43.66 8.84
CA GLY A 847 -11.42 -44.04 9.86
C GLY A 847 -12.01 -44.20 11.26
N ASN A 848 -11.15 -44.08 12.26
CA ASN A 848 -11.47 -44.30 13.66
C ASN A 848 -11.63 -42.98 14.43
N GLY A 849 -12.21 -43.05 15.62
CA GLY A 849 -12.28 -41.90 16.53
C GLY A 849 -13.19 -40.81 16.00
N GLY A 850 -14.50 -40.96 16.21
CA GLY A 850 -15.48 -39.99 15.70
C GLY A 850 -15.25 -38.59 16.26
N ALA A 851 -14.79 -38.47 17.51
CA ALA A 851 -14.21 -37.24 18.03
C ALA A 851 -12.67 -37.28 17.97
N ILE A 852 -12.05 -38.25 18.65
CA ILE A 852 -10.61 -38.28 18.89
C ILE A 852 -10.03 -39.61 18.42
N ALA A 853 -8.97 -39.56 17.62
CA ALA A 853 -8.17 -40.73 17.24
C ALA A 853 -6.71 -40.54 17.65
N ALA A 854 -6.15 -41.52 18.37
CA ALA A 854 -4.82 -41.44 18.93
C ALA A 854 -3.97 -42.68 18.66
N TYR A 855 -2.75 -42.43 18.21
CA TYR A 855 -1.74 -43.43 17.88
C TYR A 855 -0.45 -43.11 18.63
N THR A 856 0.08 -44.08 19.38
CA THR A 856 1.32 -43.92 20.18
C THR A 856 1.37 -42.60 20.96
N SER A 857 0.25 -42.21 21.57
CA SER A 857 0.02 -40.88 22.15
C SER A 857 -0.39 -40.95 23.61
N THR A 858 -0.41 -39.80 24.30
CA THR A 858 -0.93 -39.65 25.67
C THR A 858 -2.14 -38.74 25.68
N LEU A 859 -3.25 -39.19 26.23
CA LEU A 859 -4.52 -38.48 26.25
C LEU A 859 -5.01 -38.38 27.68
N THR A 860 -5.28 -37.16 28.13
CA THR A 860 -5.91 -36.87 29.42
C THR A 860 -7.17 -36.06 29.15
N ILE A 861 -8.31 -36.64 29.54
CA ILE A 861 -9.61 -35.97 29.57
C ILE A 861 -9.96 -35.82 31.06
N ASP A 862 -9.87 -34.61 31.59
CA ASP A 862 -10.04 -34.36 33.04
C ASP A 862 -11.01 -33.20 33.29
N VAL A 863 -11.06 -32.67 34.50
CA VAL A 863 -11.97 -31.58 34.87
C VAL A 863 -11.29 -30.61 35.80
N ASP A 864 -11.41 -29.32 35.49
CA ASP A 864 -11.03 -28.24 36.40
C ASP A 864 -12.26 -27.81 37.18
N TYR A 865 -12.41 -28.32 38.41
CA TYR A 865 -13.54 -27.98 39.28
C TYR A 865 -13.45 -26.55 39.81
N ALA A 866 -14.61 -25.89 39.99
CA ALA A 866 -14.69 -24.62 40.72
C ALA A 866 -14.21 -24.83 42.17
N ALA A 867 -12.99 -24.40 42.49
CA ALA A 867 -12.41 -24.66 43.81
C ALA A 867 -13.03 -23.77 44.91
N PRO A 868 -13.34 -24.32 46.09
CA PRO A 868 -13.12 -23.62 47.35
C PRO A 868 -11.63 -23.75 47.73
N THR A 869 -10.84 -22.73 47.41
CA THR A 869 -9.51 -22.40 47.95
C THR A 869 -8.50 -23.54 48.20
N SER A 870 -7.82 -24.00 47.13
CA SER A 870 -6.36 -24.16 47.09
C SER A 870 -5.96 -24.57 45.67
N ALA A 871 -5.36 -23.64 44.92
CA ALA A 871 -5.05 -23.76 43.50
C ALA A 871 -4.23 -25.02 43.19
N PRO A 872 -4.58 -25.80 42.14
CA PRO A 872 -3.64 -26.75 41.57
C PRO A 872 -2.49 -26.00 40.89
N THR A 873 -1.29 -26.53 41.10
CA THR A 873 -0.01 -26.00 40.65
C THR A 873 0.14 -26.11 39.13
N ARG A 874 -0.25 -25.07 38.39
CA ARG A 874 0.30 -24.72 37.07
C ARG A 874 0.78 -23.25 37.04
N ALA A 875 1.35 -22.81 38.15
CA ALA A 875 1.78 -21.42 38.38
C ALA A 875 3.01 -21.01 37.54
N GLU A 876 3.83 -21.96 37.09
CA GLU A 876 5.09 -21.64 36.41
C GLU A 876 4.91 -21.30 34.91
N GLU A 877 3.88 -21.82 34.23
CA GLU A 877 3.53 -21.40 32.85
C GLU A 877 2.57 -20.20 32.79
N ARG A 878 1.75 -19.99 33.83
CA ARG A 878 0.83 -18.84 33.97
C ARG A 878 1.53 -17.53 34.41
N ALA A 879 2.85 -17.53 34.56
CA ALA A 879 3.65 -16.40 35.07
C ALA A 879 4.00 -15.32 34.01
N ARG A 880 3.59 -15.47 32.74
CA ARG A 880 3.58 -14.32 31.82
C ARG A 880 2.40 -13.41 32.21
N ILE A 881 2.78 -12.29 32.83
CA ILE A 881 1.98 -11.31 33.57
C ILE A 881 0.60 -11.02 32.96
N ASN A 882 -0.47 -11.20 33.77
CA ASN A 882 -1.88 -10.77 33.59
C ASN A 882 -2.87 -11.62 32.76
N VAL A 883 -2.75 -12.96 32.70
CA VAL A 883 -3.81 -13.80 32.09
C VAL A 883 -4.95 -14.06 33.11
N PRO A 884 -6.23 -13.77 32.78
CA PRO A 884 -7.37 -14.14 33.62
C PRO A 884 -7.54 -15.66 33.75
N LEU A 885 -8.15 -16.11 34.85
CA LEU A 885 -8.35 -17.54 35.12
C LEU A 885 -9.49 -18.10 34.26
N ALA A 886 -9.30 -19.30 33.73
CA ALA A 886 -10.30 -20.12 33.04
C ALA A 886 -11.56 -20.30 33.89
N THR A 887 -12.72 -20.47 33.24
CA THR A 887 -13.97 -20.76 33.93
C THR A 887 -14.02 -22.23 34.30
N ALA A 888 -13.90 -22.49 35.60
CA ALA A 888 -13.97 -23.84 36.12
C ALA A 888 -15.34 -24.49 35.83
N CYS A 889 -15.34 -25.78 35.50
CA CYS A 889 -16.57 -26.52 35.25
C CYS A 889 -17.47 -26.61 36.51
N ASP A 890 -18.79 -26.53 36.30
CA ASP A 890 -19.80 -27.11 37.19
C ASP A 890 -20.35 -28.47 36.67
N PRO A 891 -19.84 -29.60 37.21
CA PRO A 891 -20.33 -30.93 36.91
C PRO A 891 -21.81 -31.18 37.25
N ALA A 892 -22.35 -30.49 38.27
CA ALA A 892 -23.75 -30.63 38.66
C ALA A 892 -24.69 -30.07 37.59
N LEU A 893 -24.23 -29.07 36.84
CA LEU A 893 -24.87 -28.52 35.65
C LEU A 893 -24.49 -29.25 34.35
N LYS A 894 -23.64 -30.29 34.42
CA LYS A 894 -23.11 -31.05 33.27
C LYS A 894 -22.29 -30.18 32.30
N GLN A 895 -21.56 -29.19 32.82
CA GLN A 895 -20.71 -28.28 32.02
C GLN A 895 -19.27 -28.80 31.82
N CYS A 896 -19.02 -30.10 32.06
CA CYS A 896 -17.66 -30.67 32.00
C CYS A 896 -17.46 -31.42 30.69
N ASN A 897 -16.32 -32.09 30.57
CA ASN A 897 -16.00 -32.91 29.40
C ASN A 897 -17.17 -33.79 28.95
N SER A 898 -17.65 -33.52 27.75
CA SER A 898 -18.81 -34.18 27.18
C SER A 898 -18.55 -34.55 25.72
N LEU A 899 -18.48 -35.84 25.45
CA LEU A 899 -18.29 -36.37 24.11
C LEU A 899 -19.56 -37.07 23.66
N TYR A 900 -20.29 -36.45 22.74
CA TYR A 900 -21.58 -36.99 22.32
C TYR A 900 -21.95 -36.84 20.86
N SER A 901 -22.81 -37.76 20.39
CA SER A 901 -23.27 -37.80 19.00
C SER A 901 -22.13 -37.88 17.96
N ASN A 902 -20.92 -38.25 18.39
CA ASN A 902 -19.80 -38.41 17.48
C ASN A 902 -19.89 -39.76 16.77
N THR A 903 -19.40 -39.82 15.53
CA THR A 903 -19.64 -40.93 14.63
C THR A 903 -18.35 -41.36 13.93
N ALA A 904 -18.00 -42.65 14.04
CA ALA A 904 -16.90 -43.28 13.32
C ALA A 904 -17.44 -44.38 12.38
N ILE A 905 -18.28 -44.01 11.41
CA ILE A 905 -18.80 -44.91 10.38
C ILE A 905 -18.88 -44.17 9.05
N SER A 906 -18.53 -44.85 7.96
CA SER A 906 -18.68 -44.33 6.60
C SER A 906 -20.05 -44.72 6.04
N SER A 907 -20.56 -43.95 5.08
CA SER A 907 -21.75 -44.33 4.32
C SER A 907 -21.52 -45.53 3.37
N THR A 908 -20.29 -46.01 3.24
CA THR A 908 -19.85 -47.01 2.25
C THR A 908 -18.97 -48.16 2.80
N ALA A 909 -18.49 -48.14 4.05
CA ALA A 909 -17.58 -49.15 4.61
C ALA A 909 -17.61 -49.24 6.16
N SER A 910 -17.53 -50.48 6.66
CA SER A 910 -17.83 -50.94 8.02
C SER A 910 -16.58 -51.20 8.89
N ASN A 911 -15.63 -50.26 8.94
CA ASN A 911 -14.38 -50.41 9.69
C ASN A 911 -14.08 -49.34 10.77
N GLY A 912 -14.90 -48.30 10.94
CA GLY A 912 -14.63 -47.25 11.91
C GLY A 912 -14.87 -47.68 13.36
N ASN A 913 -13.87 -47.50 14.21
CA ASN A 913 -13.92 -47.89 15.63
C ASN A 913 -13.79 -46.66 16.54
N GLY A 914 -14.39 -46.73 17.74
CA GLY A 914 -14.31 -45.65 18.73
C GLY A 914 -15.17 -44.46 18.32
N GLY A 915 -16.46 -44.47 18.65
CA GLY A 915 -17.38 -43.41 18.23
C GLY A 915 -17.02 -42.06 18.84
N ALA A 916 -16.59 -42.05 20.10
CA ALA A 916 -15.96 -40.88 20.71
C ALA A 916 -14.44 -40.96 20.57
N ILE A 917 -13.82 -41.98 21.18
CA ILE A 917 -12.36 -42.06 21.33
C ILE A 917 -11.85 -43.39 20.75
N TYR A 918 -10.83 -43.30 19.91
CA TYR A 918 -10.03 -44.44 19.48
C TYR A 918 -8.58 -44.27 19.93
N THR A 919 -7.99 -45.35 20.45
CA THR A 919 -6.59 -45.37 20.90
C THR A 919 -5.86 -46.62 20.43
N SER A 920 -4.61 -46.46 19.98
CA SER A 920 -3.71 -47.53 19.58
C SER A 920 -2.33 -47.33 20.20
N VAL A 921 -1.86 -48.31 20.99
CA VAL A 921 -0.56 -48.26 21.70
C VAL A 921 -0.39 -46.94 22.47
N SER A 922 -1.47 -46.42 23.04
CA SER A 922 -1.54 -45.09 23.67
C SER A 922 -1.90 -45.20 25.15
N THR A 923 -1.63 -44.13 25.90
CA THR A 923 -2.13 -43.96 27.28
C THR A 923 -3.38 -43.09 27.24
N LEU A 924 -4.46 -43.54 27.86
CA LEU A 924 -5.74 -42.85 27.95
C LEU A 924 -6.15 -42.70 29.41
N THR A 925 -6.32 -41.47 29.87
CA THR A 925 -6.94 -41.14 31.15
C THR A 925 -8.25 -40.41 30.87
N VAL A 926 -9.36 -40.91 31.40
CA VAL A 926 -10.67 -40.25 31.36
C VAL A 926 -11.20 -40.16 32.78
N ASN A 927 -11.29 -38.95 33.30
CA ASN A 927 -11.79 -38.68 34.63
C ASN A 927 -13.00 -37.74 34.54
N SER A 928 -14.07 -38.07 35.27
CA SER A 928 -15.22 -37.17 35.44
C SER A 928 -15.86 -36.67 34.14
N ALA A 929 -16.02 -37.56 33.14
CA ALA A 929 -16.56 -37.22 31.82
C ALA A 929 -17.91 -37.88 31.51
N TYR A 930 -18.62 -37.31 30.54
CA TYR A 930 -19.83 -37.85 29.94
C TYR A 930 -19.54 -38.32 28.51
N LEU A 931 -19.70 -39.62 28.22
CA LEU A 931 -19.56 -40.16 26.86
C LEU A 931 -20.87 -40.83 26.43
N HIS A 932 -21.63 -40.18 25.55
CA HIS A 932 -22.96 -40.68 25.21
C HIS A 932 -23.44 -40.44 23.78
N ARG A 933 -24.34 -41.30 23.29
CA ARG A 933 -24.90 -41.19 21.92
C ARG A 933 -23.87 -41.25 20.81
N ASN A 934 -22.67 -41.74 21.08
CA ASN A 934 -21.65 -41.90 20.05
C ASN A 934 -21.89 -43.21 19.29
N THR A 935 -21.53 -43.24 18.01
CA THR A 935 -21.78 -44.36 17.12
C THR A 935 -20.50 -44.82 16.42
N ALA A 936 -20.22 -46.11 16.46
CA ALA A 936 -19.12 -46.73 15.71
C ALA A 936 -19.46 -48.15 15.29
N VAL A 937 -18.62 -48.76 14.45
CA VAL A 937 -18.74 -50.19 14.17
C VAL A 937 -18.45 -50.97 15.45
N ARG A 938 -17.32 -50.71 16.12
CA ARG A 938 -16.93 -51.30 17.42
C ARG A 938 -16.52 -50.20 18.40
N GLY A 939 -16.79 -50.38 19.69
CA GLY A 939 -16.45 -49.38 20.71
C GLY A 939 -17.28 -48.12 20.52
N GLY A 940 -18.59 -48.20 20.77
CA GLY A 940 -19.51 -47.08 20.52
C GLY A 940 -19.06 -45.78 21.18
N ALA A 941 -18.53 -45.83 22.40
CA ALA A 941 -17.78 -44.71 23.00
C ALA A 941 -16.27 -44.85 22.79
N ILE A 942 -15.65 -45.88 23.37
CA ILE A 942 -14.19 -46.04 23.40
C ILE A 942 -13.77 -47.34 22.71
N TYR A 943 -12.76 -47.26 21.84
CA TYR A 943 -12.02 -48.41 21.34
C TYR A 943 -10.53 -48.27 21.67
N GLN A 944 -9.93 -49.31 22.26
CA GLN A 944 -8.50 -49.38 22.58
C GLN A 944 -7.85 -50.61 21.96
N GLU A 945 -6.65 -50.48 21.40
CA GLU A 945 -5.86 -51.61 20.95
C GLU A 945 -4.34 -51.44 21.12
N GLY A 946 -3.60 -52.54 20.90
CA GLY A 946 -2.14 -52.59 21.02
C GLY A 946 -1.66 -53.15 22.36
N VAL A 947 -0.62 -53.99 22.33
CA VAL A 947 -0.16 -54.79 23.49
C VAL A 947 0.33 -53.93 24.66
N GLY A 948 0.73 -52.68 24.42
CA GLY A 948 1.19 -51.73 25.45
C GLY A 948 0.22 -50.58 25.76
N ALA A 949 -1.01 -50.60 25.25
CA ALA A 949 -1.98 -49.54 25.57
C ALA A 949 -2.43 -49.61 27.03
N LEU A 950 -2.63 -48.44 27.64
CA LEU A 950 -3.05 -48.29 29.04
C LEU A 950 -4.26 -47.35 29.12
N GLY A 951 -5.40 -47.87 29.55
CA GLY A 951 -6.59 -47.07 29.83
C GLY A 951 -6.82 -46.92 31.33
N ASN A 952 -7.13 -45.72 31.80
CA ASN A 952 -7.58 -45.41 33.16
C ASN A 952 -8.86 -44.58 33.07
N ILE A 953 -9.97 -45.14 33.54
CA ILE A 953 -11.28 -44.50 33.46
C ILE A 953 -11.85 -44.39 34.88
N SER A 954 -12.04 -43.16 35.35
CA SER A 954 -12.54 -42.87 36.69
C SER A 954 -13.73 -41.93 36.67
N ASN A 955 -14.67 -42.10 37.61
CA ASN A 955 -15.79 -41.17 37.81
C ASN A 955 -16.59 -40.84 36.54
N THR A 956 -16.66 -41.76 35.57
CA THR A 956 -17.14 -41.45 34.21
C THR A 956 -18.46 -42.16 33.93
N LEU A 957 -19.37 -41.46 33.23
CA LEU A 957 -20.66 -42.00 32.79
C LEU A 957 -20.65 -42.25 31.27
N ILE A 958 -20.78 -43.52 30.87
CA ILE A 958 -20.78 -43.96 29.46
C ILE A 958 -22.13 -44.59 29.13
N TYR A 959 -22.95 -43.91 28.32
CA TYR A 959 -24.32 -44.37 28.12
C TYR A 959 -24.94 -44.07 26.75
N SER A 960 -25.95 -44.84 26.35
CA SER A 960 -26.67 -44.63 25.07
C SER A 960 -25.76 -44.60 23.83
N ASN A 961 -24.55 -45.17 23.89
CA ASN A 961 -23.68 -45.29 22.73
C ASN A 961 -24.08 -46.50 21.89
N THR A 962 -23.82 -46.45 20.60
CA THR A 962 -24.23 -47.47 19.63
C THR A 962 -23.01 -48.12 19.00
N SER A 963 -22.95 -49.45 19.04
CA SER A 963 -22.04 -50.25 18.22
C SER A 963 -22.84 -51.02 17.17
N LEU A 964 -22.39 -51.02 15.92
CA LEU A 964 -23.09 -51.71 14.83
C LEU A 964 -22.90 -53.23 14.83
N VAL A 965 -21.98 -53.74 15.64
CA VAL A 965 -21.76 -55.18 15.85
C VAL A 965 -21.66 -55.47 17.35
N SER A 966 -21.84 -56.74 17.74
CA SER A 966 -21.90 -57.18 19.16
C SER A 966 -20.58 -57.09 19.95
N PHE A 967 -19.70 -56.13 19.67
CA PHE A 967 -18.38 -55.95 20.28
C PHE A 967 -18.22 -54.57 20.94
N GLY A 968 -18.63 -54.47 22.21
CA GLY A 968 -18.37 -53.29 23.06
C GLY A 968 -19.13 -52.03 22.62
N ALA A 969 -20.42 -51.95 22.94
CA ALA A 969 -21.24 -50.76 22.71
C ALA A 969 -20.81 -49.55 23.56
N GLY A 970 -20.36 -49.77 24.80
CA GLY A 970 -19.67 -48.73 25.58
C GLY A 970 -18.19 -48.70 25.23
N ILE A 971 -17.46 -49.71 25.70
CA ILE A 971 -16.01 -49.83 25.53
C ILE A 971 -15.65 -51.16 24.85
N ARG A 972 -14.81 -51.10 23.82
CA ARG A 972 -14.12 -52.25 23.25
C ARG A 972 -12.62 -52.16 23.55
N ASN A 973 -12.12 -53.06 24.39
CA ASN A 973 -10.69 -53.28 24.56
C ASN A 973 -10.26 -54.45 23.64
N ALA A 974 -9.46 -54.18 22.61
CA ALA A 974 -8.88 -55.18 21.74
C ALA A 974 -7.42 -55.51 22.10
N GLY A 975 -6.75 -54.68 22.91
CA GLY A 975 -5.38 -54.87 23.35
C GLY A 975 -4.94 -53.87 24.43
N GLY A 976 -4.02 -54.29 25.29
CA GLY A 976 -3.56 -53.48 26.42
C GLY A 976 -4.49 -53.57 27.64
N ALA A 977 -4.03 -53.06 28.77
CA ALA A 977 -4.79 -53.08 30.03
C ALA A 977 -5.73 -51.88 30.12
N ILE A 978 -6.88 -52.07 30.78
CA ILE A 978 -7.76 -50.97 31.21
C ILE A 978 -8.03 -51.12 32.71
N THR A 979 -7.94 -50.01 33.42
CA THR A 979 -8.41 -49.84 34.80
C THR A 979 -9.67 -48.97 34.80
N MET A 980 -10.74 -49.44 35.43
CA MET A 980 -11.99 -48.69 35.61
C MET A 980 -12.32 -48.60 37.10
N THR A 981 -12.56 -47.39 37.60
CA THR A 981 -12.89 -47.14 39.02
C THR A 981 -14.05 -46.15 39.13
N HIS A 982 -15.14 -46.50 39.81
CA HIS A 982 -16.33 -45.62 39.90
C HIS A 982 -16.87 -45.16 38.54
N ALA A 983 -16.95 -46.08 37.58
CA ALA A 983 -17.58 -45.80 36.28
C ALA A 983 -19.01 -46.37 36.22
N THR A 984 -19.89 -45.77 35.42
CA THR A 984 -21.20 -46.32 35.09
C THR A 984 -21.33 -46.47 33.58
N ILE A 985 -21.49 -47.71 33.10
CA ILE A 985 -21.64 -48.04 31.68
C ILE A 985 -23.03 -48.64 31.45
N ALA A 986 -23.94 -47.83 30.90
CA ALA A 986 -25.36 -48.20 30.88
C ALA A 986 -26.08 -47.92 29.57
N ASN A 987 -27.02 -48.78 29.21
CA ASN A 987 -27.90 -48.62 28.04
C ASN A 987 -27.19 -48.38 26.72
N ASN A 988 -26.00 -48.94 26.54
CA ASN A 988 -25.35 -48.93 25.24
C ASN A 988 -25.97 -50.01 24.34
N VAL A 989 -26.16 -49.68 23.07
CA VAL A 989 -26.95 -50.45 22.11
C VAL A 989 -26.05 -51.20 21.11
N GLY A 990 -26.45 -52.41 20.75
CA GLY A 990 -25.84 -53.21 19.69
C GLY A 990 -24.66 -54.09 20.14
N GLY A 991 -24.28 -54.06 21.43
CA GLY A 991 -23.24 -54.91 22.00
C GLY A 991 -23.11 -54.79 23.52
N ALA A 992 -22.05 -55.38 24.07
CA ALA A 992 -21.78 -55.35 25.51
C ALA A 992 -21.40 -53.96 26.03
N GLY A 993 -21.72 -53.63 27.28
CA GLY A 993 -21.22 -52.39 27.90
C GLY A 993 -19.69 -52.30 27.89
N TYR A 994 -19.03 -53.39 28.27
CA TYR A 994 -17.58 -53.56 28.19
C TYR A 994 -17.23 -54.92 27.55
N SER A 995 -16.27 -54.91 26.63
CA SER A 995 -15.77 -56.11 25.96
C SER A 995 -14.23 -56.15 26.02
N PRO A 996 -13.62 -57.10 26.77
CA PRO A 996 -12.18 -57.18 26.98
C PRO A 996 -11.44 -57.84 25.81
N GLY A 997 -10.13 -57.59 25.80
CA GLY A 997 -9.16 -58.22 24.91
C GLY A 997 -8.41 -59.35 25.64
N ALA A 998 -7.21 -59.67 25.17
CA ALA A 998 -6.38 -60.72 25.75
C ALA A 998 -5.58 -60.29 27.01
N ALA A 999 -5.56 -58.99 27.33
CA ALA A 999 -4.80 -58.45 28.46
C ALA A 999 -5.66 -58.28 29.72
N GLN A 1000 -5.05 -58.47 30.89
CA GLN A 1000 -5.73 -58.33 32.19
C GLN A 1000 -6.25 -56.91 32.37
N SER A 1001 -7.53 -56.78 32.71
CA SER A 1001 -8.17 -55.51 33.05
C SER A 1001 -8.59 -55.49 34.53
N TYR A 1002 -8.66 -54.29 35.11
CA TYR A 1002 -8.93 -54.06 36.52
C TYR A 1002 -10.19 -53.21 36.67
N ILE A 1003 -11.24 -53.76 37.28
CA ILE A 1003 -12.54 -53.08 37.37
C ILE A 1003 -12.96 -53.02 38.84
N TYR A 1004 -13.11 -51.81 39.36
CA TYR A 1004 -13.42 -51.55 40.77
C TYR A 1004 -14.60 -50.59 40.90
N ASN A 1005 -15.47 -50.83 41.88
CA ASN A 1005 -16.55 -49.92 42.25
C ASN A 1005 -17.40 -49.47 41.06
N THR A 1006 -17.62 -50.32 40.06
CA THR A 1006 -18.16 -49.94 38.74
C THR A 1006 -19.50 -50.62 38.47
N ILE A 1007 -20.39 -49.95 37.76
CA ILE A 1007 -21.70 -50.48 37.36
C ILE A 1007 -21.75 -50.64 35.84
N ILE A 1008 -22.04 -51.86 35.36
CA ILE A 1008 -22.32 -52.17 33.96
C ILE A 1008 -23.71 -52.80 33.86
N TRP A 1009 -24.70 -52.03 33.40
CA TRP A 1009 -26.10 -52.48 33.46
C TRP A 1009 -26.98 -51.91 32.34
N GLY A 1010 -27.95 -52.70 31.87
CA GLY A 1010 -28.95 -52.26 30.89
C GLY A 1010 -28.45 -52.17 29.45
N ASN A 1011 -27.25 -52.68 29.14
CA ASN A 1011 -26.70 -52.72 27.78
C ASN A 1011 -27.33 -53.88 26.98
N SER A 1012 -27.32 -53.80 25.64
CA SER A 1012 -27.91 -54.84 24.76
C SER A 1012 -27.37 -56.24 25.02
N VAL A 1013 -26.10 -56.34 25.44
CA VAL A 1013 -25.47 -57.58 25.91
C VAL A 1013 -24.76 -57.30 27.24
N GLY A 1014 -24.68 -58.28 28.14
CA GLY A 1014 -23.88 -58.16 29.36
C GLY A 1014 -22.36 -58.12 29.09
N ALA A 1015 -21.54 -57.82 30.10
CA ALA A 1015 -20.08 -57.72 29.92
C ALA A 1015 -19.47 -59.04 29.40
N PHE A 1016 -18.39 -58.99 28.62
CA PHE A 1016 -17.67 -60.20 28.18
C PHE A 1016 -16.39 -60.44 29.00
N GLY A 1017 -15.92 -61.69 29.13
CA GLY A 1017 -14.52 -62.12 29.35
C GLY A 1017 -14.01 -62.45 30.78
N ALA A 1018 -13.26 -63.56 30.91
CA ALA A 1018 -12.74 -64.17 32.15
C ALA A 1018 -11.43 -63.54 32.72
N LEU A 1019 -10.82 -62.56 32.02
CA LEU A 1019 -9.51 -61.96 32.34
C LEU A 1019 -9.64 -60.60 33.04
N THR A 1020 -10.49 -60.54 34.06
CA THR A 1020 -10.79 -59.30 34.79
C THR A 1020 -10.56 -59.49 36.28
N THR A 1021 -9.71 -58.65 36.88
CA THR A 1021 -9.62 -58.55 38.34
C THR A 1021 -10.70 -57.59 38.80
N THR A 1022 -11.60 -58.06 39.67
CA THR A 1022 -12.80 -57.29 40.03
C THR A 1022 -12.98 -57.19 41.53
N SER A 1023 -13.51 -56.05 41.98
CA SER A 1023 -13.98 -55.87 43.36
C SER A 1023 -15.13 -54.87 43.39
N CYS A 1024 -16.16 -55.19 44.18
CA CYS A 1024 -17.30 -54.31 44.43
C CYS A 1024 -17.95 -53.72 43.15
N ASN A 1025 -18.41 -54.58 42.24
CA ASN A 1025 -19.04 -54.14 41.00
C ASN A 1025 -20.47 -54.70 40.86
N ILE A 1026 -21.27 -54.03 40.03
CA ILE A 1026 -22.51 -54.58 39.46
C ILE A 1026 -22.28 -54.85 37.97
N ASP A 1027 -22.60 -56.07 37.54
CA ASP A 1027 -22.50 -56.50 36.14
C ASP A 1027 -23.72 -57.33 35.78
N GLN A 1028 -24.49 -56.88 34.78
CA GLN A 1028 -25.68 -57.60 34.30
C GLN A 1028 -25.40 -59.03 33.82
N ALA A 1029 -24.15 -59.39 33.46
CA ALA A 1029 -23.75 -60.75 33.12
C ALA A 1029 -23.34 -61.60 34.32
N GLY A 1030 -23.09 -60.99 35.48
CA GLY A 1030 -22.58 -61.67 36.67
C GLY A 1030 -21.14 -62.19 36.55
N ILE A 1031 -20.35 -61.70 35.58
CA ILE A 1031 -18.97 -62.14 35.34
C ILE A 1031 -18.00 -61.31 36.18
N ALA A 1032 -18.20 -60.00 36.18
CA ALA A 1032 -17.29 -59.03 36.78
C ALA A 1032 -17.83 -58.38 38.05
N GLY A 1033 -18.87 -58.95 38.67
CA GLY A 1033 -19.57 -58.39 39.82
C GLY A 1033 -20.91 -59.07 40.08
N SER A 1034 -21.71 -58.51 40.99
CA SER A 1034 -23.05 -59.01 41.30
C SER A 1034 -24.02 -58.75 40.14
N ALA A 1035 -24.79 -59.75 39.75
CA ALA A 1035 -25.87 -59.63 38.75
C ALA A 1035 -27.16 -59.07 39.38
N THR A 1036 -27.06 -57.98 40.14
CA THR A 1036 -28.21 -57.34 40.81
C THR A 1036 -28.53 -56.00 40.17
N ASN A 1037 -29.81 -55.74 39.93
CA ASN A 1037 -30.26 -54.48 39.33
C ASN A 1037 -29.85 -53.28 40.21
N PRO A 1038 -29.09 -52.30 39.70
CA PRO A 1038 -28.65 -51.12 40.45
C PRO A 1038 -29.78 -50.14 40.78
N LEU A 1039 -31.01 -50.34 40.28
CA LEU A 1039 -32.18 -49.52 40.55
C LEU A 1039 -31.97 -48.03 40.22
N PHE A 1040 -31.39 -47.71 39.07
CA PHE A 1040 -31.23 -46.32 38.61
C PHE A 1040 -32.57 -45.55 38.66
N ILE A 1041 -32.53 -44.25 38.99
CA ILE A 1041 -33.74 -43.43 39.16
C ILE A 1041 -34.63 -43.41 37.91
N ALA A 1042 -34.06 -43.17 36.73
CA ALA A 1042 -34.80 -43.21 35.46
C ALA A 1042 -33.86 -43.56 34.29
N PRO A 1043 -33.45 -44.83 34.16
CA PRO A 1043 -32.59 -45.25 33.05
C PRO A 1043 -33.38 -45.27 31.73
N GLY A 1044 -32.65 -45.29 30.61
CA GLY A 1044 -33.21 -45.48 29.27
C GLY A 1044 -33.50 -44.12 28.66
N ALA A 1045 -34.74 -43.91 28.22
CA ALA A 1045 -35.19 -42.62 27.72
C ALA A 1045 -35.08 -41.48 28.76
N GLY A 1046 -35.07 -41.80 30.06
CA GLY A 1046 -34.92 -40.81 31.14
C GLY A 1046 -33.48 -40.37 31.41
N GLU A 1047 -32.48 -41.14 30.95
CA GLU A 1047 -31.03 -40.85 31.07
C GLU A 1047 -30.55 -40.39 32.47
N ASN A 1048 -31.23 -40.83 33.53
CA ASN A 1048 -30.87 -40.53 34.90
C ASN A 1048 -30.37 -41.80 35.60
N TYR A 1049 -29.05 -41.91 35.65
CA TYR A 1049 -28.32 -43.05 36.21
C TYR A 1049 -27.86 -42.83 37.66
N ARG A 1050 -28.44 -41.85 38.36
CA ARG A 1050 -28.22 -41.65 39.80
C ARG A 1050 -28.86 -42.80 40.60
N LEU A 1051 -28.38 -42.97 41.84
CA LEU A 1051 -28.81 -44.04 42.74
C LEU A 1051 -29.86 -43.53 43.74
N PRO A 1052 -31.04 -44.16 43.84
CA PRO A 1052 -32.01 -43.87 44.89
C PRO A 1052 -31.64 -44.57 46.21
N PRO A 1053 -32.19 -44.11 47.36
CA PRO A 1053 -32.08 -44.82 48.63
C PRO A 1053 -32.61 -46.26 48.50
N GLY A 1054 -31.78 -47.25 48.84
CA GLY A 1054 -32.12 -48.69 48.74
C GLY A 1054 -31.58 -49.39 47.49
N SER A 1055 -30.87 -48.69 46.61
CA SER A 1055 -30.10 -49.35 45.55
C SER A 1055 -29.01 -50.27 46.14
N PRO A 1056 -28.78 -51.47 45.56
CA PRO A 1056 -27.73 -52.38 46.00
C PRO A 1056 -26.31 -51.86 45.70
N ALA A 1057 -26.19 -50.77 44.94
CA ALA A 1057 -24.93 -50.08 44.70
C ALA A 1057 -24.53 -49.16 45.86
N VAL A 1058 -25.47 -48.79 46.73
CA VAL A 1058 -25.26 -47.81 47.81
C VAL A 1058 -24.58 -48.46 49.02
N ASP A 1059 -23.59 -47.79 49.61
CA ASP A 1059 -22.84 -48.22 50.79
C ASP A 1059 -22.20 -49.63 50.64
N ALA A 1060 -21.78 -49.98 49.42
CA ALA A 1060 -21.35 -51.34 49.12
C ALA A 1060 -19.84 -51.55 49.29
N CYS A 1061 -19.01 -50.54 48.96
CA CYS A 1061 -17.57 -50.71 48.79
C CYS A 1061 -16.74 -50.19 49.97
N ALA A 1062 -15.69 -50.92 50.35
CA ALA A 1062 -14.84 -50.55 51.49
C ALA A 1062 -13.84 -49.42 51.19
N THR A 1063 -13.38 -49.30 49.94
CA THR A 1063 -12.42 -48.30 49.47
C THR A 1063 -12.94 -47.67 48.20
N GLY A 1064 -12.59 -46.41 47.92
CA GLY A 1064 -13.04 -45.72 46.70
C GLY A 1064 -12.35 -44.38 46.48
N LEU A 1065 -12.75 -43.68 45.42
CA LEU A 1065 -12.30 -42.32 45.11
C LEU A 1065 -12.98 -41.31 46.03
N SER A 1066 -12.32 -40.18 46.29
CA SER A 1066 -12.77 -39.16 47.26
C SER A 1066 -13.99 -38.36 46.80
N THR A 1067 -14.28 -38.33 45.50
CA THR A 1067 -15.42 -37.59 44.93
C THR A 1067 -16.12 -38.39 43.83
N ASP A 1068 -17.38 -38.04 43.57
CA ASP A 1068 -18.19 -38.56 42.45
C ASP A 1068 -18.09 -37.71 41.17
N LEU A 1069 -18.72 -38.16 40.08
CA LEU A 1069 -18.77 -37.46 38.79
C LEU A 1069 -19.25 -36.01 38.92
N VAL A 1070 -20.10 -35.71 39.90
CA VAL A 1070 -20.62 -34.36 40.12
C VAL A 1070 -19.92 -33.62 41.26
N ASN A 1071 -18.67 -34.00 41.53
CA ASN A 1071 -17.77 -33.45 42.55
C ASN A 1071 -18.30 -33.50 43.98
N ARG A 1072 -19.12 -34.48 44.32
CA ARG A 1072 -19.60 -34.67 45.71
C ARG A 1072 -18.64 -35.57 46.46
N LEU A 1073 -18.37 -35.21 47.71
CA LEU A 1073 -17.54 -36.01 48.62
C LEU A 1073 -18.10 -37.41 48.80
N ARG A 1074 -17.19 -38.39 48.83
CA ARG A 1074 -17.43 -39.80 49.09
C ARG A 1074 -16.57 -40.32 50.25
N PRO A 1075 -17.06 -41.30 51.04
CA PRO A 1075 -18.45 -41.76 51.05
C PRO A 1075 -19.35 -40.75 51.78
N LYS A 1076 -20.61 -40.63 51.36
CA LYS A 1076 -21.64 -39.87 52.10
C LYS A 1076 -22.35 -40.74 53.14
N GLY A 1077 -22.44 -42.05 52.89
CA GLY A 1077 -22.95 -43.05 53.83
C GLY A 1077 -21.83 -43.72 54.65
N ALA A 1078 -22.04 -44.98 55.02
CA ALA A 1078 -21.08 -45.77 55.78
C ALA A 1078 -19.91 -46.31 54.91
N ARG A 1079 -20.10 -46.41 53.59
CA ARG A 1079 -19.19 -47.04 52.62
C ARG A 1079 -19.30 -46.33 51.27
N PHE A 1080 -18.38 -46.61 50.36
CA PHE A 1080 -18.40 -45.99 49.02
C PHE A 1080 -19.46 -46.64 48.13
N ASP A 1081 -20.16 -45.83 47.33
CA ASP A 1081 -21.13 -46.31 46.36
C ASP A 1081 -20.42 -46.85 45.08
N MET A 1082 -21.00 -47.88 44.46
CA MET A 1082 -20.58 -48.29 43.12
C MET A 1082 -21.05 -47.28 42.07
N GLY A 1083 -20.28 -47.11 41.00
CA GLY A 1083 -20.63 -46.30 39.85
C GLY A 1083 -20.17 -44.85 39.91
N ALA A 1084 -20.62 -44.07 38.93
CA ALA A 1084 -20.19 -42.69 38.73
C ALA A 1084 -20.79 -41.68 39.73
N PHE A 1085 -21.88 -42.03 40.42
CA PHE A 1085 -22.58 -41.12 41.33
C PHE A 1085 -22.54 -41.62 42.76
N GLU A 1086 -22.47 -40.69 43.71
CA GLU A 1086 -22.78 -40.94 45.12
C GLU A 1086 -24.28 -40.66 45.36
N ALA A 1087 -24.94 -41.52 46.13
CA ALA A 1087 -26.34 -41.40 46.48
C ALA A 1087 -26.61 -40.19 47.39
N GLU A 1088 -27.74 -39.54 47.17
CA GLU A 1088 -28.18 -38.44 48.01
C GLU A 1088 -29.14 -38.91 49.11
N PHE A 1089 -28.69 -38.77 50.36
CA PHE A 1089 -29.58 -38.81 51.52
C PHE A 1089 -30.13 -37.41 51.83
N LYS A 1090 -31.46 -37.25 51.84
CA LYS A 1090 -32.11 -36.04 52.38
C LYS A 1090 -32.16 -36.18 53.90
N ILE A 1091 -31.38 -35.36 54.61
CA ILE A 1091 -31.45 -35.27 56.07
C ILE A 1091 -32.57 -34.30 56.43
N PHE A 1092 -33.63 -34.81 57.05
CA PHE A 1092 -34.67 -33.96 57.63
C PHE A 1092 -34.30 -33.65 59.08
N HIS A 1093 -33.95 -32.40 59.38
CA HIS A 1093 -33.87 -31.94 60.77
C HIS A 1093 -35.29 -31.64 61.27
N LEU A 1094 -35.88 -32.58 62.00
CA LEU A 1094 -37.12 -32.32 62.73
C LEU A 1094 -36.80 -31.49 63.98
N PRO A 1095 -37.44 -30.33 64.21
CA PRO A 1095 -37.25 -29.59 65.45
C PRO A 1095 -37.77 -30.43 66.62
N LEU A 1096 -36.88 -30.68 67.58
CA LEU A 1096 -37.19 -31.40 68.82
C LEU A 1096 -38.15 -30.54 69.66
N ILE A 1097 -39.45 -30.83 69.65
CA ILE A 1097 -40.36 -30.34 70.69
C ILE A 1097 -40.17 -31.27 71.90
N LEU A 1098 -39.33 -30.83 72.85
CA LEU A 1098 -39.32 -31.37 74.21
C LEU A 1098 -40.68 -31.07 74.86
N ARG A 1099 -41.32 -32.10 75.41
CA ARG A 1099 -42.34 -31.94 76.45
C ARG A 1099 -41.68 -31.78 77.81
#